data_AF-A0A2V7VP37-F1
#
_entry.id   AF-A0A2V7VP37-F1
#
_cell.length_a   1.000
_cell.length_b   1.000
_cell.length_c   1.000
_cell.angle_alpha   90.00
_cell.angle_beta   90.00
_cell.angle_gamma   90.00
#
_symmetry.space_group_name_H-M   'P 1'
#
loop_
_entity.id
_entity.type
_entity.pdbx_description
1 polymer ?
#
loop_
_entity_poly.entity_id
_entity_poly.type
_entity_poly.pdbx_seq_one_letter_code
_entity_poly.pdbx_strand_id
1 'polypeptide(L)'
;MTKAKPKPDARPDEWFNALGAVASADGRYLYYTHRDKAFNPYNVTYPLSQIVRRDRTTGEEDTVTEAPGSAIRPLLSPDGTKLVYGTRYEAQTGLRIRDLASGEEHWLKYPVEHDDQESRYTRDFLPGYAFTPDGQEVVVAYGGKIHRVSVSTGEARDVPFTVQVAQELGPGLSFPGRVDDGPVRARLIQGPVQSPDGRRLAFSALTHLYVMDVPGERPVRLTSTDAREFQPAWSPDGQWLAFVTWSEQGGQIWKVRADGKGAPEQLTRAPAYYRDPVWSRDGSRVVALRAPRLEHLVRPLDFGPSPGLDLVWIPAEGGAAQLILPARGAGQPHFGPEDDRVYVYTPGGLMSLRFDGTDRRTHLKVIGKVVFPSPETADGAPADDVRISPDGTWALASLTNQVYLVAVPRMGGEPPTVNVFTASVPVKKLSDVGADYLAWADGGATITWAVGSTFFRQPLATVKFEEKKPEGEDGKDATAAKKTPAPKEEKKPLYQEIPVTLERPRPRPAGTVVLRGAQVVTMRGEEVIQEADIVVTGNRIAAIGGRGSAPFPADAKVFDVSGSTIVPGFIDTHPHWFEIRRGVLDMQNWSFLANLAYGVTAGRDPQTATNDMFAYQDLVDLGEMIGPRAFSTGPGVFADNDFQSREDTKSVGARYKEHYRTRSLKSYMVGNRKQRQWMVQACKELEVMPTTEGGIDAKLDLTHVIDGFSGNEHSIPLVPLYKDVVELMARAGISYTPTLLVAYGGPWGENYWYESTEVHDDPKVRRFIPHNILDGRTRRRPWFRYDEHIFPKLAATDARIIQAGGRVCIGSHGQLQGIGYHWEMWSLATGGMSNLEVLRSATIRGAEALGYAQDLGSIEAGKLADLVVLARDPLKDIRNTNSVRYVMKDGELFEGDSLDQVWPARKPLLPLWWWDEKVTW
;
A
#
# COMPACT_ATOMS: atom_id res chain seq x y z
N MET A 1 26.35 -12.97 -4.50
CA MET A 1 25.79 -12.25 -5.67
C MET A 1 26.69 -11.07 -5.98
N THR A 2 27.30 -11.06 -7.15
CA THR A 2 28.02 -9.90 -7.67
C THR A 2 27.35 -9.51 -8.98
N LYS A 3 27.02 -8.22 -9.16
CA LYS A 3 26.70 -7.71 -10.51
C LYS A 3 28.00 -7.73 -11.29
N ALA A 4 28.19 -8.77 -12.08
CA ALA A 4 29.41 -8.98 -12.82
C ALA A 4 29.37 -8.13 -14.09
N LYS A 5 30.49 -7.49 -14.38
CA LYS A 5 30.69 -6.82 -15.66
C LYS A 5 31.31 -7.83 -16.62
N PRO A 6 30.74 -8.05 -17.82
CA PRO A 6 31.39 -8.91 -18.81
C PRO A 6 32.74 -8.34 -19.28
N LYS A 7 32.93 -7.01 -19.15
CA LYS A 7 34.16 -6.27 -19.46
C LYS A 7 34.24 -4.99 -18.60
N PRO A 8 35.44 -4.40 -18.36
CA PRO A 8 35.60 -3.27 -17.43
C PRO A 8 34.70 -2.05 -17.71
N ASP A 9 34.48 -1.77 -18.99
CA ASP A 9 33.69 -0.66 -19.57
C ASP A 9 32.23 -1.03 -19.85
N ALA A 10 31.78 -2.22 -19.43
CA ALA A 10 30.41 -2.67 -19.67
C ALA A 10 29.38 -1.70 -19.08
N ARG A 11 28.39 -1.31 -19.89
CA ARG A 11 27.28 -0.46 -19.46
C ARG A 11 26.40 -1.22 -18.47
N PRO A 12 25.69 -0.55 -17.53
CA PRO A 12 24.89 -1.25 -16.51
C PRO A 12 23.83 -2.23 -17.06
N ASP A 13 23.32 -2.01 -18.27
CA ASP A 13 22.41 -2.90 -19.01
C ASP A 13 23.08 -4.18 -19.51
N GLU A 14 24.42 -4.19 -19.58
CA GLU A 14 25.25 -5.34 -19.96
C GLU A 14 25.68 -6.17 -18.74
N TRP A 15 25.35 -5.74 -17.51
CA TRP A 15 25.73 -6.45 -16.30
C TRP A 15 24.81 -7.65 -16.07
N PHE A 16 25.40 -8.76 -15.60
CA PHE A 16 24.66 -9.96 -15.24
C PHE A 16 24.86 -10.30 -13.76
N ASN A 17 24.01 -11.18 -13.25
CA ASN A 17 24.08 -11.63 -11.86
C ASN A 17 24.86 -12.95 -11.79
N ALA A 18 25.94 -12.97 -11.01
CA ALA A 18 26.74 -14.16 -10.74
C ALA A 18 26.67 -14.57 -9.25
N LEU A 19 26.48 -15.85 -8.97
CA LEU A 19 26.47 -16.42 -7.60
C LEU A 19 27.35 -17.66 -7.45
N GLY A 20 27.79 -17.90 -6.22
CA GLY A 20 28.33 -19.20 -5.81
C GLY A 20 29.58 -19.63 -6.58
N ALA A 21 30.48 -18.69 -6.89
CA ALA A 21 31.67 -19.01 -7.67
C ALA A 21 32.59 -20.01 -6.94
N VAL A 22 32.97 -21.08 -7.63
CA VAL A 22 33.92 -22.10 -7.17
C VAL A 22 35.04 -22.28 -8.20
N ALA A 23 36.28 -22.37 -7.72
CA ALA A 23 37.45 -22.55 -8.59
C ALA A 23 37.76 -24.03 -8.80
N SER A 24 38.23 -24.39 -9.99
CA SER A 24 38.81 -25.72 -10.24
C SER A 24 40.06 -25.95 -9.38
N ALA A 25 40.42 -27.23 -9.16
CA ALA A 25 41.56 -27.60 -8.31
C ALA A 25 42.90 -27.01 -8.80
N ASP A 26 43.07 -26.88 -10.12
CA ASP A 26 44.23 -26.23 -10.76
C ASP A 26 44.12 -24.69 -10.81
N GLY A 27 42.99 -24.14 -10.38
CA GLY A 27 42.69 -22.72 -10.42
C GLY A 27 42.47 -22.13 -11.81
N ARG A 28 42.41 -22.92 -12.89
CA ARG A 28 42.22 -22.43 -14.25
C ARG A 28 40.79 -21.92 -14.50
N TYR A 29 39.79 -22.65 -14.03
CA TYR A 29 38.39 -22.37 -14.30
C TYR A 29 37.65 -21.84 -13.06
N LEU A 30 36.66 -20.99 -13.28
CA LEU A 30 35.63 -20.64 -12.29
C LEU A 30 34.28 -21.16 -12.77
N TYR A 31 33.56 -21.85 -11.90
CA TYR A 31 32.16 -22.25 -12.13
C TYR A 31 31.27 -21.39 -11.25
N TYR A 32 30.22 -20.81 -11.81
CA TYR A 32 29.29 -19.98 -11.05
C TYR A 32 27.89 -20.02 -11.68
N THR A 33 26.86 -19.68 -10.91
CA THR A 33 25.51 -19.52 -11.44
C THR A 33 25.39 -18.18 -12.16
N HIS A 34 25.12 -18.21 -13.45
CA HIS A 34 24.78 -17.07 -14.30
C HIS A 34 23.26 -16.94 -14.38
N ARG A 35 22.70 -15.78 -14.01
CA ARG A 35 21.28 -15.48 -14.16
C ARG A 35 21.09 -14.44 -15.25
N ASP A 36 20.26 -14.79 -16.22
CA ASP A 36 19.93 -13.92 -17.35
C ASP A 36 18.94 -12.84 -16.92
N LYS A 37 19.12 -11.63 -17.46
CA LYS A 37 18.22 -10.47 -17.30
C LYS A 37 18.15 -9.86 -15.90
N ALA A 38 17.58 -8.65 -15.85
CA ALA A 38 17.21 -8.00 -14.61
C ALA A 38 16.16 -8.82 -13.86
N PHE A 39 16.18 -8.76 -12.53
CA PHE A 39 15.24 -9.47 -11.67
C PHE A 39 13.78 -9.06 -11.95
N ASN A 40 13.00 -9.98 -12.52
CA ASN A 40 11.54 -9.96 -12.47
C ASN A 40 11.09 -11.06 -11.49
N PRO A 41 10.60 -10.75 -10.28
CA PRO A 41 10.23 -11.74 -9.27
C PRO A 41 8.94 -12.51 -9.54
N TYR A 42 8.08 -12.06 -10.46
CA TYR A 42 6.69 -12.49 -10.47
C TYR A 42 6.33 -13.24 -11.75
N ASN A 43 5.59 -14.35 -11.60
CA ASN A 43 5.02 -15.13 -12.71
C ASN A 43 6.07 -15.46 -13.79
N VAL A 44 7.25 -15.89 -13.34
CA VAL A 44 8.43 -16.04 -14.20
C VAL A 44 8.35 -17.29 -15.07
N THR A 45 9.11 -17.28 -16.16
CA THR A 45 9.24 -18.41 -17.08
C THR A 45 10.67 -18.94 -17.06
N TYR A 46 10.81 -20.26 -17.06
CA TYR A 46 12.09 -20.94 -17.04
C TYR A 46 12.77 -21.08 -18.41
N PRO A 47 14.11 -21.26 -18.45
CA PRO A 47 15.04 -21.25 -17.32
C PRO A 47 15.38 -19.81 -16.85
N LEU A 48 15.74 -19.67 -15.58
CA LEU A 48 16.16 -18.39 -14.99
C LEU A 48 17.68 -18.26 -14.88
N SER A 49 18.37 -19.36 -14.63
CA SER A 49 19.82 -19.38 -14.46
C SER A 49 20.45 -20.68 -14.92
N GLN A 50 21.73 -20.64 -15.28
CA GLN A 50 22.54 -21.81 -15.60
C GLN A 50 23.91 -21.73 -14.92
N ILE A 51 24.62 -22.85 -14.83
CA ILE A 51 26.02 -22.86 -14.43
C ILE A 51 26.88 -22.49 -15.64
N VAL A 52 27.75 -21.51 -15.47
CA VAL A 52 28.74 -21.08 -16.44
C VAL A 52 30.13 -21.39 -15.93
N ARG A 53 31.02 -21.82 -16.84
CA ARG A 53 32.45 -22.02 -16.62
C ARG A 53 33.21 -20.91 -17.31
N ARG A 54 34.02 -20.16 -16.57
CA ARG A 54 34.93 -19.14 -17.08
C ARG A 54 36.38 -19.62 -17.04
N ASP A 55 37.09 -19.57 -18.17
CA ASP A 55 38.55 -19.73 -18.19
C ASP A 55 39.20 -18.43 -17.69
N ARG A 56 39.97 -18.51 -16.60
CA ARG A 56 40.63 -17.32 -16.01
C ARG A 56 41.84 -16.85 -16.82
N THR A 57 42.31 -17.67 -17.76
CA THR A 57 43.42 -17.36 -18.66
C THR A 57 42.94 -16.59 -19.88
N THR A 58 41.91 -17.09 -20.57
CA THR A 58 41.39 -16.48 -21.80
C THR A 58 40.28 -15.46 -21.52
N GLY A 59 39.55 -15.61 -20.41
CA GLY A 59 38.36 -14.83 -20.09
C GLY A 59 37.09 -15.33 -20.80
N GLU A 60 37.17 -16.42 -21.56
CA GLU A 60 36.04 -17.04 -22.26
C GLU A 60 35.10 -17.75 -21.27
N GLU A 61 33.83 -17.86 -21.64
CA GLU A 61 32.77 -18.44 -20.83
C GLU A 61 31.95 -19.48 -21.61
N ASP A 62 31.77 -20.65 -21.01
CA ASP A 62 30.96 -21.75 -21.52
C ASP A 62 29.76 -21.99 -20.61
N THR A 63 28.57 -22.11 -21.17
CA THR A 63 27.41 -22.61 -20.41
C THR A 63 27.57 -24.11 -20.21
N VAL A 64 27.61 -24.54 -18.95
CA VAL A 64 27.82 -25.94 -18.56
C VAL A 64 26.48 -26.69 -18.50
N THR A 65 25.39 -26.03 -18.11
CA THR A 65 24.08 -26.68 -17.90
C THR A 65 23.00 -26.07 -18.78
N GLU A 66 22.02 -26.87 -19.18
CA GLU A 66 20.89 -26.44 -20.01
C GLU A 66 19.54 -26.96 -19.46
N ALA A 67 19.48 -27.24 -18.15
CA ALA A 67 18.29 -27.79 -17.53
C ALA A 67 17.11 -26.80 -17.61
N PRO A 68 15.90 -27.23 -18.03
CA PRO A 68 14.73 -26.36 -18.04
C PRO A 68 14.45 -25.74 -16.68
N GLY A 69 14.54 -26.52 -15.59
CA GLY A 69 14.34 -26.06 -14.21
C GLY A 69 15.44 -25.18 -13.61
N SER A 70 16.26 -24.57 -14.47
CA SER A 70 17.51 -23.85 -14.15
C SER A 70 18.58 -24.74 -13.50
N ALA A 71 19.79 -24.20 -13.37
CA ALA A 71 20.83 -24.75 -12.53
C ALA A 71 21.43 -23.70 -11.60
N ILE A 72 21.66 -24.09 -10.35
CA ILE A 72 22.03 -23.18 -9.25
C ILE A 72 23.10 -23.79 -8.34
N ARG A 73 23.86 -22.91 -7.67
CA ARG A 73 24.83 -23.21 -6.60
C ARG A 73 25.85 -24.31 -6.99
N PRO A 74 26.79 -24.05 -7.91
CA PRO A 74 27.77 -25.06 -8.30
C PRO A 74 28.73 -25.38 -7.14
N LEU A 75 29.15 -26.64 -7.06
CA LEU A 75 30.18 -27.10 -6.13
C LEU A 75 31.06 -28.15 -6.82
N LEU A 76 32.37 -27.98 -6.74
CA LEU A 76 33.32 -28.96 -7.27
C LEU A 76 33.80 -29.94 -6.18
N SER A 77 34.05 -31.18 -6.59
CA SER A 77 34.73 -32.16 -5.73
C SER A 77 36.17 -31.70 -5.43
N PRO A 78 36.78 -32.17 -4.32
CA PRO A 78 38.15 -31.76 -3.95
C PRO A 78 39.21 -32.06 -5.02
N ASP A 79 39.01 -33.13 -5.80
CA ASP A 79 39.86 -33.51 -6.93
C ASP A 79 39.53 -32.76 -8.24
N GLY A 80 38.46 -31.95 -8.24
CA GLY A 80 38.01 -31.17 -9.40
C GLY A 80 37.37 -31.99 -10.52
N THR A 81 37.06 -33.27 -10.31
CA THR A 81 36.52 -34.16 -11.36
C THR A 81 35.00 -34.16 -11.44
N LYS A 82 34.30 -33.71 -10.38
CA LYS A 82 32.83 -33.75 -10.31
C LYS A 82 32.25 -32.38 -9.98
N LEU A 83 31.08 -32.10 -10.55
CA LEU A 83 30.30 -30.89 -10.32
C LEU A 83 28.94 -31.25 -9.74
N VAL A 84 28.62 -30.76 -8.55
CA VAL A 84 27.29 -30.85 -7.92
C VAL A 84 26.57 -29.52 -8.08
N TYR A 85 25.29 -29.56 -8.46
CA TYR A 85 24.46 -28.37 -8.61
C TYR A 85 22.98 -28.69 -8.33
N GLY A 86 22.22 -27.68 -7.90
CA GLY A 86 20.77 -27.76 -7.73
C GLY A 86 20.04 -27.52 -9.05
N THR A 87 18.96 -28.26 -9.30
CA THR A 87 18.07 -28.05 -10.45
C THR A 87 16.67 -28.58 -10.16
N ARG A 88 15.64 -28.03 -10.82
CA ARG A 88 14.28 -28.56 -10.71
C ARG A 88 14.03 -29.67 -11.75
N TYR A 89 13.35 -30.72 -11.30
CA TYR A 89 12.63 -31.67 -12.16
C TYR A 89 11.17 -31.64 -11.75
N GLU A 90 10.30 -31.26 -12.68
CA GLU A 90 8.94 -30.80 -12.37
C GLU A 90 9.00 -29.67 -11.33
N ALA A 91 8.08 -29.64 -10.36
CA ALA A 91 8.01 -28.60 -9.32
C ALA A 91 8.87 -28.88 -8.07
N GLN A 92 9.83 -29.81 -8.13
CA GLN A 92 10.72 -30.15 -7.01
C GLN A 92 12.20 -29.97 -7.36
N THR A 93 12.95 -29.48 -6.38
CA THR A 93 14.39 -29.28 -6.49
C THR A 93 15.15 -30.55 -6.09
N GLY A 94 16.18 -30.89 -6.85
CA GLY A 94 17.15 -31.95 -6.53
C GLY A 94 18.58 -31.49 -6.68
N LEU A 95 19.52 -32.32 -6.23
CA LEU A 95 20.95 -32.19 -6.52
C LEU A 95 21.34 -33.16 -7.63
N ARG A 96 21.92 -32.61 -8.69
CA ARG A 96 22.62 -33.37 -9.75
C ARG A 96 24.11 -33.44 -9.42
N ILE A 97 24.73 -34.53 -9.86
CA ILE A 97 26.18 -34.66 -9.92
C ILE A 97 26.60 -35.01 -11.35
N ARG A 98 27.61 -34.30 -11.84
CA ARG A 98 28.19 -34.46 -13.17
C ARG A 98 29.65 -34.87 -13.07
N ASP A 99 30.06 -35.85 -13.85
CA ASP A 99 31.47 -36.10 -14.13
C ASP A 99 31.97 -35.14 -15.21
N LEU A 100 33.00 -34.34 -14.92
CA LEU A 100 33.47 -33.29 -15.82
C LEU A 100 34.31 -33.83 -16.99
N ALA A 101 34.79 -35.07 -16.93
CA ALA A 101 35.55 -35.69 -18.01
C ALA A 101 34.62 -36.35 -19.04
N SER A 102 33.62 -37.10 -18.58
CA SER A 102 32.67 -37.78 -19.47
C SER A 102 31.44 -36.95 -19.82
N GLY A 103 31.08 -35.97 -18.97
CA GLY A 103 29.83 -35.23 -19.04
C GLY A 103 28.62 -36.00 -18.49
N GLU A 104 28.79 -37.23 -18.02
CA GLU A 104 27.73 -38.08 -17.47
C GLU A 104 27.11 -37.45 -16.21
N GLU A 105 25.78 -37.52 -16.10
CA GLU A 105 25.03 -36.93 -14.99
C GLU A 105 23.98 -37.88 -14.41
N HIS A 106 23.85 -37.87 -13.09
CA HIS A 106 22.77 -38.56 -12.37
C HIS A 106 22.30 -37.74 -11.16
N TRP A 107 21.18 -38.14 -10.57
CA TRP A 107 20.71 -37.55 -9.32
C TRP A 107 21.62 -37.99 -8.18
N LEU A 108 22.26 -37.02 -7.52
CA LEU A 108 22.92 -37.27 -6.24
C LEU A 108 21.87 -37.44 -5.14
N LYS A 109 20.85 -36.57 -5.14
CA LYS A 109 19.70 -36.68 -4.25
C LYS A 109 18.49 -35.96 -4.84
N TYR A 110 17.33 -36.62 -4.82
CA TYR A 110 16.06 -36.02 -5.22
C TYR A 110 14.90 -36.59 -4.38
N PRO A 111 13.95 -35.76 -3.91
CA PRO A 111 14.05 -34.30 -3.83
C PRO A 111 14.99 -33.86 -2.68
N VAL A 112 15.36 -32.59 -2.70
CA VAL A 112 15.98 -31.86 -1.58
C VAL A 112 15.11 -30.64 -1.22
N GLU A 113 15.67 -29.68 -0.47
CA GLU A 113 14.98 -28.44 -0.10
C GLU A 113 14.53 -27.65 -1.33
N HIS A 114 13.34 -27.03 -1.25
CA HIS A 114 12.88 -26.13 -2.30
C HIS A 114 13.84 -24.95 -2.46
N ASP A 115 14.18 -24.64 -3.71
CA ASP A 115 15.07 -23.53 -4.01
C ASP A 115 14.37 -22.17 -3.92
N ASP A 116 15.18 -21.12 -3.79
CA ASP A 116 14.77 -19.72 -3.65
C ASP A 116 15.00 -18.94 -4.96
N GLN A 117 15.01 -19.61 -6.11
CA GLN A 117 15.41 -19.00 -7.39
C GLN A 117 14.39 -18.00 -7.95
N GLU A 118 13.16 -18.00 -7.43
CA GLU A 118 12.06 -17.12 -7.81
C GLU A 118 11.90 -15.92 -6.87
N SER A 119 12.81 -15.76 -5.90
CA SER A 119 12.77 -14.67 -4.92
C SER A 119 13.95 -13.70 -5.08
N ARG A 120 14.04 -12.69 -4.20
CA ARG A 120 15.26 -11.86 -4.16
C ARG A 120 16.44 -12.69 -3.70
N TYR A 121 17.51 -12.59 -4.46
CA TYR A 121 18.80 -13.23 -4.20
C TYR A 121 19.63 -12.51 -3.11
N THR A 122 19.05 -12.30 -1.91
CA THR A 122 19.77 -11.71 -0.75
C THR A 122 20.69 -12.70 -0.04
N ARG A 123 20.59 -13.98 -0.42
CA ARG A 123 21.36 -15.14 0.01
C ARG A 123 21.52 -16.11 -1.18
N ASP A 124 22.12 -17.26 -0.96
CA ASP A 124 22.19 -18.31 -2.01
C ASP A 124 20.83 -18.99 -2.20
N PHE A 125 20.60 -19.59 -3.38
CA PHE A 125 19.30 -20.17 -3.77
C PHE A 125 18.96 -21.48 -3.07
N LEU A 126 19.94 -22.15 -2.47
CA LEU A 126 19.75 -23.37 -1.69
C LEU A 126 20.51 -23.30 -0.38
N PRO A 127 20.09 -24.08 0.64
CA PRO A 127 20.93 -24.34 1.80
C PRO A 127 22.34 -24.78 1.39
N GLY A 128 23.32 -24.42 2.21
CA GLY A 128 24.71 -24.73 1.91
C GLY A 128 24.99 -26.23 1.86
N TYR A 129 25.79 -26.65 0.88
CA TYR A 129 26.37 -27.99 0.82
C TYR A 129 27.86 -27.95 0.47
N ALA A 130 28.58 -28.99 0.91
CA ALA A 130 30.03 -29.13 0.76
C ALA A 130 30.41 -30.62 0.66
N PHE A 131 31.46 -30.94 -0.10
CA PHE A 131 32.06 -32.27 -0.11
C PHE A 131 32.79 -32.53 1.20
N THR A 132 32.84 -33.80 1.62
CA THR A 132 33.82 -34.27 2.60
C THR A 132 35.23 -34.15 2.02
N PRO A 133 36.29 -34.05 2.86
CA PRO A 133 37.66 -33.88 2.36
C PRO A 133 38.14 -35.00 1.42
N ASP A 134 37.59 -36.22 1.54
CA ASP A 134 37.88 -37.37 0.69
C ASP A 134 37.02 -37.43 -0.60
N GLY A 135 36.09 -36.47 -0.77
CA GLY A 135 35.18 -36.39 -1.91
C GLY A 135 34.14 -37.52 -1.99
N GLN A 136 34.02 -38.38 -0.98
CA GLN A 136 33.13 -39.55 -1.02
C GLN A 136 31.68 -39.23 -0.62
N GLU A 137 31.45 -38.13 0.10
CA GLU A 137 30.13 -37.71 0.52
C GLU A 137 29.93 -36.20 0.35
N VAL A 138 28.68 -35.78 0.25
CA VAL A 138 28.25 -34.37 0.30
C VAL A 138 27.44 -34.14 1.57
N VAL A 139 27.84 -33.15 2.38
CA VAL A 139 27.07 -32.67 3.52
C VAL A 139 26.08 -31.62 3.03
N VAL A 140 24.79 -31.81 3.26
CA VAL A 140 23.71 -30.91 2.79
C VAL A 140 22.58 -30.82 3.81
N ALA A 141 21.94 -29.66 3.92
CA ALA A 141 20.75 -29.47 4.76
C ALA A 141 19.45 -29.53 3.93
N TYR A 142 18.50 -30.37 4.34
CA TYR A 142 17.14 -30.42 3.81
C TYR A 142 16.22 -31.19 4.78
N GLY A 143 14.91 -30.94 4.73
CA GLY A 143 13.94 -31.63 5.59
C GLY A 143 14.13 -31.31 7.08
N GLY A 144 14.68 -30.14 7.40
CA GLY A 144 14.95 -29.69 8.77
C GLY A 144 16.12 -30.42 9.44
N LYS A 145 16.95 -31.13 8.66
CA LYS A 145 18.10 -31.91 9.13
C LYS A 145 19.34 -31.64 8.28
N ILE A 146 20.50 -32.03 8.81
CA ILE A 146 21.76 -32.09 8.08
C ILE A 146 21.99 -33.56 7.68
N HIS A 147 22.38 -33.79 6.45
CA HIS A 147 22.59 -35.13 5.88
C HIS A 147 24.00 -35.25 5.32
N ARG A 148 24.60 -36.45 5.42
CA ARG A 148 25.71 -36.88 4.56
C ARG A 148 25.14 -37.75 3.45
N VAL A 149 25.38 -37.38 2.20
CA VAL A 149 24.92 -38.10 1.01
C VAL A 149 26.12 -38.74 0.33
N SER A 150 26.09 -40.07 0.18
CA SER A 150 27.11 -40.82 -0.57
C SER A 150 27.14 -40.37 -2.03
N VAL A 151 28.34 -40.05 -2.53
CA VAL A 151 28.56 -39.66 -3.93
C VAL A 151 28.36 -40.83 -4.88
N SER A 152 28.67 -42.06 -4.45
CA SER A 152 28.58 -43.25 -5.30
C SER A 152 27.18 -43.87 -5.32
N THR A 153 26.41 -43.75 -4.23
CA THR A 153 25.11 -44.43 -4.08
C THR A 153 23.92 -43.47 -3.98
N GLY A 154 24.13 -42.19 -3.67
CA GLY A 154 23.06 -41.23 -3.38
C GLY A 154 22.34 -41.48 -2.04
N GLU A 155 22.78 -42.47 -1.26
CA GLU A 155 22.20 -42.78 0.05
C GLU A 155 22.53 -41.66 1.05
N ALA A 156 21.51 -41.25 1.82
CA ALA A 156 21.63 -40.18 2.80
C ALA A 156 21.56 -40.73 4.23
N ARG A 157 22.43 -40.21 5.11
CA ARG A 157 22.38 -40.45 6.55
C ARG A 157 22.29 -39.15 7.32
N ASP A 158 21.41 -39.11 8.32
CA ASP A 158 21.26 -37.98 9.23
C ASP A 158 22.59 -37.73 9.98
N VAL A 159 22.99 -36.47 10.08
CA VAL A 159 24.00 -35.99 11.02
C VAL A 159 23.24 -35.49 12.25
N PRO A 160 23.31 -36.18 13.39
CA PRO A 160 22.62 -35.75 14.59
C PRO A 160 23.11 -34.36 15.01
N PHE A 161 22.17 -33.42 15.12
CA PHE A 161 22.45 -32.05 15.53
C PHE A 161 21.33 -31.56 16.44
N THR A 162 21.69 -30.90 17.53
CA THR A 162 20.75 -30.22 18.40
C THR A 162 21.45 -29.00 18.99
N VAL A 163 20.77 -27.86 18.95
CA VAL A 163 21.23 -26.61 19.53
C VAL A 163 20.08 -25.96 20.28
N GLN A 164 20.39 -25.35 21.42
CA GLN A 164 19.46 -24.48 22.12
C GLN A 164 19.73 -23.05 21.69
N VAL A 165 18.71 -22.36 21.19
CA VAL A 165 18.82 -20.97 20.74
C VAL A 165 18.08 -20.07 21.72
N ALA A 166 18.79 -19.12 22.29
CA ALA A 166 18.19 -17.98 23.00
C ALA A 166 18.22 -16.78 22.05
N GLN A 167 17.05 -16.26 21.69
CA GLN A 167 16.89 -15.10 20.82
C GLN A 167 16.11 -14.02 21.55
N GLU A 168 16.75 -12.86 21.77
CA GLU A 168 16.06 -11.68 22.27
C GLU A 168 15.16 -11.09 21.19
N LEU A 169 13.97 -10.64 21.59
CA LEU A 169 13.01 -9.99 20.72
C LEU A 169 12.89 -8.50 21.10
N GLY A 170 12.58 -7.68 20.10
CA GLY A 170 12.17 -6.31 20.31
C GLY A 170 10.85 -6.21 21.10
N PRO A 171 10.44 -4.98 21.46
CA PRO A 171 9.20 -4.78 22.20
C PRO A 171 8.00 -5.21 21.36
N GLY A 172 7.02 -5.88 21.97
CA GLY A 172 5.73 -6.14 21.31
C GLY A 172 4.96 -4.83 21.10
N LEU A 173 4.58 -4.54 19.85
CA LEU A 173 3.82 -3.35 19.46
C LEU A 173 2.36 -3.69 19.14
N SER A 174 1.63 -4.17 20.14
CA SER A 174 0.18 -4.34 20.07
C SER A 174 -0.49 -3.39 21.05
N PHE A 175 -1.37 -2.53 20.54
CA PHE A 175 -2.06 -1.51 21.34
C PHE A 175 -3.57 -1.66 21.17
N PRO A 176 -4.20 -2.61 21.90
CA PRO A 176 -5.62 -2.86 21.74
C PRO A 176 -6.47 -1.63 22.09
N GLY A 177 -7.61 -1.47 21.46
CA GLY A 177 -8.60 -0.50 21.86
C GLY A 177 -9.92 -0.66 21.13
N ARG A 178 -10.76 0.38 21.22
CA ARG A 178 -12.12 0.33 20.71
C ARG A 178 -12.28 1.11 19.41
N VAL A 179 -13.24 0.68 18.61
CA VAL A 179 -13.74 1.48 17.49
C VAL A 179 -14.40 2.74 18.07
N ASP A 180 -14.15 3.89 17.44
CA ASP A 180 -14.67 5.16 17.93
C ASP A 180 -16.19 5.27 17.76
N ASP A 181 -16.90 5.40 18.88
CA ASP A 181 -18.36 5.55 18.96
C ASP A 181 -18.80 7.03 18.94
N GLY A 182 -17.87 7.98 19.04
CA GLY A 182 -18.13 9.41 19.09
C GLY A 182 -18.61 10.01 17.75
N PRO A 183 -18.80 11.34 17.70
CA PRO A 183 -19.04 12.04 16.44
C PRO A 183 -17.89 11.80 15.47
N VAL A 184 -18.19 11.74 14.17
CA VAL A 184 -17.17 11.63 13.15
C VAL A 184 -16.48 12.99 13.04
N ARG A 185 -15.22 13.03 13.45
CA ARG A 185 -14.34 14.18 13.23
C ARG A 185 -13.60 13.99 11.91
N ALA A 186 -13.62 14.99 11.04
CA ALA A 186 -12.92 14.95 9.75
C ALA A 186 -11.41 14.74 9.93
N ARG A 187 -10.84 13.72 9.30
CA ARG A 187 -9.42 13.37 9.35
C ARG A 187 -8.59 14.19 8.36
N LEU A 188 -9.24 14.68 7.29
CA LEU A 188 -8.60 15.39 6.19
C LEU A 188 -9.34 16.70 5.87
N ILE A 189 -8.57 17.79 5.71
CA ILE A 189 -9.01 18.99 4.99
C ILE A 189 -8.40 18.96 3.59
N GLN A 190 -9.21 18.71 2.57
CA GLN A 190 -8.75 18.56 1.19
C GLN A 190 -8.53 19.92 0.53
N GLY A 191 -7.35 20.08 -0.09
CA GLY A 191 -6.98 21.26 -0.86
C GLY A 191 -7.12 22.59 -0.11
N PRO A 192 -6.57 22.73 1.12
CA PRO A 192 -6.69 23.96 1.87
C PRO A 192 -5.93 25.10 1.17
N VAL A 193 -6.63 26.20 0.92
CA VAL A 193 -6.11 27.41 0.28
C VAL A 193 -6.44 28.63 1.11
N GLN A 194 -5.45 29.50 1.30
CA GLN A 194 -5.62 30.70 2.08
C GLN A 194 -6.00 31.90 1.22
N SER A 195 -6.81 32.79 1.78
CA SER A 195 -7.22 34.03 1.11
C SER A 195 -6.00 34.92 0.80
N PRO A 196 -6.07 35.76 -0.25
CA PRO A 196 -4.97 36.64 -0.65
C PRO A 196 -4.47 37.57 0.47
N ASP A 197 -5.35 37.97 1.38
CA ASP A 197 -5.05 38.81 2.54
C ASP A 197 -4.53 38.02 3.77
N GLY A 198 -4.43 36.70 3.67
CA GLY A 198 -3.95 35.80 4.72
C GLY A 198 -4.93 35.53 5.85
N ARG A 199 -6.13 36.13 5.85
CA ARG A 199 -7.03 36.13 7.01
C ARG A 199 -7.96 34.92 7.09
N ARG A 200 -8.25 34.27 5.96
CA ARG A 200 -9.23 33.17 5.89
C ARG A 200 -8.65 31.95 5.19
N LEU A 201 -9.06 30.77 5.63
CA LEU A 201 -8.74 29.49 5.02
C LEU A 201 -9.99 28.90 4.40
N ALA A 202 -9.91 28.42 3.16
CA ALA A 202 -10.95 27.64 2.50
C ALA A 202 -10.45 26.23 2.22
N PHE A 203 -11.30 25.23 2.37
CA PHE A 203 -10.98 23.83 2.12
C PHE A 203 -12.24 23.00 1.90
N SER A 204 -12.09 21.81 1.34
CA SER A 204 -13.16 20.82 1.28
C SER A 204 -12.99 19.79 2.40
N ALA A 205 -14.08 19.40 3.05
CA ALA A 205 -14.08 18.30 4.01
C ALA A 205 -15.45 17.63 3.98
N LEU A 206 -15.51 16.31 4.11
CA LEU A 206 -16.77 15.57 4.06
C LEU A 206 -17.61 15.93 2.81
N THR A 207 -16.95 16.17 1.68
CA THR A 207 -17.53 16.59 0.38
C THR A 207 -18.25 17.95 0.35
N HIS A 208 -17.98 18.84 1.30
CA HIS A 208 -18.55 20.19 1.33
C HIS A 208 -17.46 21.26 1.46
N LEU A 209 -17.77 22.46 0.97
CA LEU A 209 -16.89 23.62 1.04
C LEU A 209 -17.01 24.35 2.39
N TYR A 210 -15.88 24.64 3.03
CA TYR A 210 -15.79 25.36 4.30
C TYR A 210 -14.86 26.56 4.23
N VAL A 211 -15.15 27.57 5.05
CA VAL A 211 -14.29 28.74 5.29
C VAL A 211 -14.15 28.99 6.79
N MET A 212 -12.97 29.44 7.23
CA MET A 212 -12.69 29.87 8.60
C MET A 212 -11.70 31.04 8.65
N ASP A 213 -11.73 31.81 9.73
CA ASP A 213 -10.70 32.82 10.03
C ASP A 213 -9.39 32.18 10.54
N VAL A 214 -8.26 32.87 10.33
CA VAL A 214 -6.91 32.45 10.73
C VAL A 214 -6.19 33.59 11.49
N PRO A 215 -5.71 33.38 12.74
CA PRO A 215 -5.89 32.16 13.54
C PRO A 215 -7.33 32.03 14.06
N GLY A 216 -7.87 30.82 13.95
CA GLY A 216 -9.20 30.42 14.39
C GLY A 216 -9.33 28.90 14.20
N GLU A 217 -10.38 28.28 14.77
CA GLU A 217 -10.50 26.81 14.76
C GLU A 217 -11.82 26.29 14.17
N ARG A 218 -12.83 27.15 13.98
CA ARG A 218 -14.20 26.73 13.64
C ARG A 218 -14.56 27.04 12.18
N PRO A 219 -14.57 26.03 11.30
CA PRO A 219 -15.05 26.20 9.94
C PRO A 219 -16.57 26.33 9.87
N VAL A 220 -17.01 27.16 8.92
CA VAL A 220 -18.42 27.33 8.56
C VAL A 220 -18.60 26.82 7.13
N ARG A 221 -19.63 26.00 6.91
CA ARG A 221 -19.98 25.53 5.57
C ARG A 221 -20.40 26.72 4.72
N LEU A 222 -19.79 26.87 3.54
CA LEU A 222 -19.97 28.05 2.70
C LEU A 222 -21.26 28.02 1.88
N THR A 223 -21.71 26.83 1.51
CA THR A 223 -22.90 26.62 0.67
C THR A 223 -23.94 25.79 1.43
N SER A 224 -25.19 25.84 0.97
CA SER A 224 -26.29 25.00 1.44
C SER A 224 -26.73 23.96 0.42
N THR A 225 -25.90 23.67 -0.60
CA THR A 225 -26.26 22.75 -1.70
C THR A 225 -25.94 21.31 -1.34
N ASP A 226 -26.68 20.35 -1.88
CA ASP A 226 -26.37 18.91 -1.72
C ASP A 226 -25.30 18.42 -2.71
N ALA A 227 -24.71 19.33 -3.50
CA ALA A 227 -23.62 18.98 -4.40
C ALA A 227 -22.37 18.57 -3.60
N ARG A 228 -21.55 17.71 -4.21
CA ARG A 228 -20.24 17.32 -3.69
C ARG A 228 -19.22 18.32 -4.16
N GLU A 229 -18.60 19.06 -3.25
CA GLU A 229 -17.82 20.27 -3.52
C GLU A 229 -16.35 20.10 -3.14
N PHE A 230 -15.45 20.33 -4.09
CA PHE A 230 -14.03 20.02 -3.99
C PHE A 230 -13.14 21.17 -4.46
N GLN A 231 -11.89 21.16 -4.01
CA GLN A 231 -10.78 21.94 -4.57
C GLN A 231 -11.07 23.46 -4.68
N PRO A 232 -11.28 24.15 -3.55
CA PRO A 232 -11.53 25.58 -3.57
C PRO A 232 -10.34 26.40 -4.09
N ALA A 233 -10.63 27.55 -4.69
CA ALA A 233 -9.64 28.51 -5.15
C ALA A 233 -10.14 29.95 -5.00
N TRP A 234 -9.37 30.78 -4.30
CA TRP A 234 -9.68 32.19 -4.08
C TRP A 234 -9.49 33.04 -5.32
N SER A 235 -10.41 33.97 -5.57
CA SER A 235 -10.17 35.09 -6.47
C SER A 235 -9.08 36.02 -5.91
N PRO A 236 -8.33 36.76 -6.76
CA PRO A 236 -7.24 37.63 -6.29
C PRO A 236 -7.69 38.74 -5.35
N ASP A 237 -8.96 39.17 -5.46
CA ASP A 237 -9.58 40.17 -4.60
C ASP A 237 -10.16 39.58 -3.29
N GLY A 238 -10.12 38.26 -3.11
CA GLY A 238 -10.64 37.56 -1.93
C GLY A 238 -12.16 37.57 -1.80
N GLN A 239 -12.90 38.02 -2.82
CA GLN A 239 -14.37 38.12 -2.76
C GLN A 239 -15.10 36.85 -3.18
N TRP A 240 -14.46 36.00 -3.98
CA TRP A 240 -15.04 34.81 -4.56
C TRP A 240 -14.18 33.58 -4.31
N LEU A 241 -14.85 32.43 -4.27
CA LEU A 241 -14.24 31.11 -4.30
C LEU A 241 -14.75 30.37 -5.53
N ALA A 242 -13.83 29.88 -6.35
CA ALA A 242 -14.15 28.87 -7.35
C ALA A 242 -14.03 27.47 -6.72
N PHE A 243 -14.81 26.51 -7.18
CA PHE A 243 -14.75 25.12 -6.72
C PHE A 243 -15.29 24.15 -7.78
N VAL A 244 -14.97 22.88 -7.63
CA VAL A 244 -15.42 21.80 -8.50
C VAL A 244 -16.58 21.06 -7.86
N THR A 245 -17.60 20.70 -8.64
CA THR A 245 -18.59 19.69 -8.26
C THR A 245 -18.41 18.41 -9.06
N TRP A 246 -18.78 17.26 -8.50
CA TRP A 246 -18.71 15.97 -9.20
C TRP A 246 -19.94 15.09 -8.96
N SER A 247 -20.30 14.32 -10.00
CA SER A 247 -21.29 13.24 -10.01
C SER A 247 -20.94 12.26 -11.12
N GLU A 248 -21.59 11.09 -11.14
CA GLU A 248 -21.46 10.12 -12.22
C GLU A 248 -21.91 10.68 -13.57
N GLN A 249 -22.69 11.77 -13.62
CA GLN A 249 -23.09 12.45 -14.87
C GLN A 249 -22.06 13.50 -15.33
N GLY A 250 -21.00 13.74 -14.56
CA GLY A 250 -19.93 14.68 -14.83
C GLY A 250 -19.90 15.85 -13.84
N GLY A 251 -18.77 16.54 -13.82
CA GLY A 251 -18.53 17.68 -12.94
C GLY A 251 -18.65 19.03 -13.63
N GLN A 252 -18.59 20.09 -12.81
CA GLN A 252 -18.69 21.49 -13.21
C GLN A 252 -17.76 22.36 -12.35
N ILE A 253 -17.36 23.52 -12.85
CA ILE A 253 -16.71 24.57 -12.06
C ILE A 253 -17.75 25.63 -11.73
N TRP A 254 -17.79 26.02 -10.46
CA TRP A 254 -18.69 27.03 -9.90
C TRP A 254 -17.89 28.15 -9.24
N LYS A 255 -18.51 29.31 -9.03
CA LYS A 255 -18.05 30.34 -8.10
C LYS A 255 -19.11 30.65 -7.04
N VAL A 256 -18.69 31.07 -5.86
CA VAL A 256 -19.59 31.53 -4.79
C VAL A 256 -18.94 32.69 -4.04
N ARG A 257 -19.75 33.60 -3.49
CA ARG A 257 -19.23 34.68 -2.64
C ARG A 257 -18.57 34.10 -1.40
N ALA A 258 -17.38 34.58 -1.08
CA ALA A 258 -16.59 34.07 0.03
C ALA A 258 -17.14 34.44 1.41
N ASP A 259 -18.12 35.33 1.50
CA ASP A 259 -18.86 35.65 2.73
C ASP A 259 -20.08 34.73 2.94
N GLY A 260 -20.30 33.76 2.04
CA GLY A 260 -21.43 32.83 2.07
C GLY A 260 -22.77 33.46 1.69
N LYS A 261 -22.79 34.72 1.23
CA LYS A 261 -24.02 35.39 0.81
C LYS A 261 -24.28 35.17 -0.68
N GLY A 262 -25.45 34.64 -1.00
CA GLY A 262 -25.86 34.39 -2.38
C GLY A 262 -25.65 32.94 -2.81
N ALA A 263 -26.27 32.57 -3.93
CA ALA A 263 -26.21 31.22 -4.48
C ALA A 263 -24.92 31.01 -5.30
N PRO A 264 -24.37 29.79 -5.34
CA PRO A 264 -23.29 29.46 -6.28
C PRO A 264 -23.70 29.68 -7.74
N GLU A 265 -22.75 30.16 -8.54
CA GLU A 265 -22.89 30.44 -9.98
C GLU A 265 -22.05 29.48 -10.80
N GLN A 266 -22.66 28.79 -11.78
CA GLN A 266 -21.97 27.84 -12.64
C GLN A 266 -21.13 28.59 -13.69
N LEU A 267 -19.85 28.24 -13.82
CA LEU A 267 -18.94 28.85 -14.79
C LEU A 267 -18.84 28.05 -16.10
N THR A 268 -18.89 26.73 -16.01
CA THR A 268 -18.74 25.83 -17.16
C THR A 268 -20.08 25.53 -17.82
N ARG A 269 -20.10 25.32 -19.14
CA ARG A 269 -21.32 24.96 -19.89
C ARG A 269 -21.49 23.46 -20.14
N ALA A 270 -20.39 22.72 -20.23
CA ALA A 270 -20.39 21.30 -20.54
C ALA A 270 -19.94 20.49 -19.32
N PRO A 271 -20.65 19.41 -18.96
CA PRO A 271 -20.19 18.52 -17.91
C PRO A 271 -18.92 17.80 -18.34
N ALA A 272 -17.92 17.76 -17.44
CA ALA A 272 -16.64 17.09 -17.68
C ALA A 272 -15.98 16.72 -16.35
N TYR A 273 -14.87 15.99 -16.38
CA TYR A 273 -14.01 15.87 -15.22
C TYR A 273 -13.11 17.10 -15.13
N TYR A 274 -13.50 18.05 -14.28
CA TYR A 274 -12.70 19.23 -13.95
C TYR A 274 -11.92 19.00 -12.67
N ARG A 275 -10.69 19.53 -12.59
CA ARG A 275 -9.92 19.54 -11.35
C ARG A 275 -8.95 20.70 -11.30
N ASP A 276 -8.53 21.00 -10.08
CA ASP A 276 -7.48 21.94 -9.72
C ASP A 276 -7.69 23.36 -10.28
N PRO A 277 -8.87 24.00 -10.04
CA PRO A 277 -9.13 25.34 -10.53
C PRO A 277 -8.23 26.37 -9.84
N VAL A 278 -7.80 27.40 -10.58
CA VAL A 278 -7.07 28.57 -10.05
C VAL A 278 -7.46 29.84 -10.80
N TRP A 279 -7.54 30.97 -10.10
CA TRP A 279 -7.86 32.26 -10.71
C TRP A 279 -6.63 32.91 -11.32
N SER A 280 -6.78 33.51 -12.50
CA SER A 280 -5.75 34.41 -13.06
C SER A 280 -5.52 35.61 -12.15
N ARG A 281 -4.30 36.18 -12.19
CA ARG A 281 -3.89 37.30 -11.32
C ARG A 281 -4.78 38.54 -11.47
N ASP A 282 -5.34 38.76 -12.65
CA ASP A 282 -6.29 39.84 -12.96
C ASP A 282 -7.75 39.51 -12.57
N GLY A 283 -8.03 38.28 -12.14
CA GLY A 283 -9.37 37.82 -11.78
C GLY A 283 -10.32 37.59 -12.96
N SER A 284 -9.86 37.71 -14.21
CA SER A 284 -10.74 37.63 -15.39
C SER A 284 -11.00 36.20 -15.87
N ARG A 285 -10.20 35.22 -15.41
CA ARG A 285 -10.25 33.81 -15.85
C ARG A 285 -10.06 32.84 -14.69
N VAL A 286 -10.64 31.65 -14.85
CA VAL A 286 -10.33 30.45 -14.05
C VAL A 286 -9.63 29.44 -14.94
N VAL A 287 -8.42 29.03 -14.59
CA VAL A 287 -7.64 27.97 -15.24
C VAL A 287 -7.87 26.66 -14.51
N ALA A 288 -8.04 25.56 -15.23
CA ALA A 288 -8.26 24.24 -14.64
C ALA A 288 -7.75 23.14 -15.57
N LEU A 289 -7.63 21.93 -15.03
CA LEU A 289 -7.48 20.71 -15.83
C LEU A 289 -8.87 20.14 -16.15
N ARG A 290 -9.03 19.59 -17.35
CA ARG A 290 -10.30 19.03 -17.85
C ARG A 290 -10.05 17.73 -18.60
N ALA A 291 -10.81 16.68 -18.30
CA ALA A 291 -10.89 15.46 -19.12
C ALA A 291 -12.36 15.09 -19.40
N PRO A 292 -12.63 14.23 -20.39
CA PRO A 292 -13.95 13.61 -20.52
C PRO A 292 -14.38 12.94 -19.22
N ARG A 293 -15.67 13.04 -18.87
CA ARG A 293 -16.26 12.36 -17.69
C ARG A 293 -15.84 10.89 -17.59
N LEU A 294 -15.90 10.19 -18.73
CA LEU A 294 -15.65 8.77 -18.79
C LEU A 294 -14.22 8.43 -18.35
N GLU A 295 -13.21 9.21 -18.77
CA GLU A 295 -11.81 8.99 -18.37
C GLU A 295 -11.66 8.90 -16.84
N HIS A 296 -12.42 9.67 -16.07
CA HIS A 296 -12.42 9.58 -14.62
C HIS A 296 -13.15 8.34 -14.08
N LEU A 297 -14.28 7.93 -14.67
CA LEU A 297 -15.08 6.81 -14.18
C LEU A 297 -14.43 5.46 -14.44
N VAL A 298 -13.88 5.25 -15.63
CA VAL A 298 -13.38 3.94 -16.05
C VAL A 298 -11.89 3.73 -15.77
N ARG A 299 -11.18 4.72 -15.23
CA ARG A 299 -9.75 4.58 -14.93
C ARG A 299 -9.54 3.48 -13.87
N PRO A 300 -8.67 2.49 -14.13
CA PRO A 300 -8.43 1.40 -13.19
C PRO A 300 -7.65 1.87 -11.95
N LEU A 301 -6.73 2.82 -12.11
CA LEU A 301 -5.86 3.33 -11.06
C LEU A 301 -5.62 4.83 -11.23
N ASP A 302 -5.86 5.63 -10.19
CA ASP A 302 -5.62 7.07 -10.20
C ASP A 302 -4.21 7.42 -9.67
N PHE A 303 -3.19 6.74 -10.20
CA PHE A 303 -1.77 6.98 -9.90
C PHE A 303 -1.08 7.77 -11.00
N GLY A 304 -0.27 8.76 -10.63
CA GLY A 304 0.54 9.53 -11.56
C GLY A 304 -0.27 10.43 -12.52
N PRO A 305 0.42 11.06 -13.50
CA PRO A 305 -0.21 12.00 -14.43
C PRO A 305 -1.30 11.33 -15.27
N SER A 306 -2.47 11.96 -15.39
CA SER A 306 -3.52 11.48 -16.31
C SER A 306 -3.19 11.88 -17.75
N PRO A 307 -3.10 10.93 -18.69
CA PRO A 307 -2.65 11.22 -20.06
C PRO A 307 -3.68 12.02 -20.89
N GLY A 308 -4.97 11.98 -20.56
CA GLY A 308 -6.05 12.60 -21.35
C GLY A 308 -6.55 13.95 -20.84
N LEU A 309 -5.86 14.59 -19.89
CA LEU A 309 -6.24 15.92 -19.41
C LEU A 309 -5.85 17.01 -20.42
N ASP A 310 -6.72 18.01 -20.55
CA ASP A 310 -6.49 19.31 -21.15
C ASP A 310 -6.25 20.36 -20.07
N LEU A 311 -5.31 21.28 -20.29
CA LEU A 311 -5.24 22.53 -19.56
C LEU A 311 -6.13 23.56 -20.27
N VAL A 312 -7.11 24.11 -19.56
CA VAL A 312 -8.11 25.03 -20.12
C VAL A 312 -8.25 26.29 -19.27
N TRP A 313 -8.78 27.37 -19.86
CA TRP A 313 -9.27 28.52 -19.10
C TRP A 313 -10.74 28.82 -19.42
N ILE A 314 -11.46 29.37 -18.44
CA ILE A 314 -12.88 29.72 -18.50
C ILE A 314 -13.03 31.19 -18.08
N PRO A 315 -13.88 32.00 -18.74
CA PRO A 315 -14.17 33.36 -18.26
C PRO A 315 -14.68 33.35 -16.82
N ALA A 316 -14.27 34.30 -15.99
CA ALA A 316 -14.72 34.43 -14.59
C ALA A 316 -16.24 34.66 -14.46
N GLU A 317 -16.89 35.17 -15.50
CA GLU A 317 -18.35 35.34 -15.59
C GLU A 317 -19.06 34.14 -16.21
N GLY A 318 -18.33 33.05 -16.48
CA GLY A 318 -18.85 31.83 -17.07
C GLY A 318 -18.85 31.85 -18.60
N GLY A 319 -18.69 30.68 -19.20
CA GLY A 319 -18.60 30.58 -20.66
C GLY A 319 -18.05 29.24 -21.17
N ALA A 320 -17.73 29.22 -22.46
CA ALA A 320 -17.07 28.07 -23.07
C ALA A 320 -15.60 28.01 -22.63
N ALA A 321 -15.17 26.84 -22.17
CA ALA A 321 -13.78 26.57 -21.83
C ALA A 321 -12.90 26.64 -23.08
N GLN A 322 -11.80 27.39 -23.00
CA GLN A 322 -10.81 27.55 -24.06
C GLN A 322 -9.61 26.65 -23.78
N LEU A 323 -9.20 25.89 -24.80
CA LEU A 323 -8.03 25.01 -24.69
C LEU A 323 -6.75 25.84 -24.68
N ILE A 324 -5.89 25.60 -23.70
CA ILE A 324 -4.50 26.11 -23.70
C ILE A 324 -3.61 25.07 -24.39
N LEU A 325 -3.62 23.82 -23.91
CA LEU A 325 -2.97 22.67 -24.53
C LEU A 325 -3.46 21.35 -23.90
N PRO A 326 -3.22 20.21 -24.54
CA PRO A 326 -3.20 18.93 -23.85
C PRO A 326 -2.18 18.96 -22.71
N ALA A 327 -2.59 18.61 -21.49
CA ALA A 327 -1.83 18.78 -20.26
C ALA A 327 -0.53 17.96 -20.24
N ARG A 328 -0.49 16.81 -20.94
CA ARG A 328 0.71 15.94 -21.05
C ARG A 328 1.34 15.63 -19.68
N GLY A 329 0.50 15.33 -18.71
CA GLY A 329 0.93 15.07 -17.33
C GLY A 329 1.30 16.30 -16.52
N ALA A 330 0.84 17.49 -16.91
CA ALA A 330 0.84 18.66 -16.05
C ALA A 330 0.01 18.39 -14.79
N GLY A 331 0.63 18.69 -13.64
CA GLY A 331 -0.03 18.80 -12.35
C GLY A 331 -0.82 20.10 -12.23
N GLN A 332 -1.15 20.47 -10.99
CA GLN A 332 -2.03 21.60 -10.72
C GLN A 332 -1.46 22.94 -11.24
N PRO A 333 -2.26 23.73 -11.99
CA PRO A 333 -1.87 25.05 -12.45
C PRO A 333 -1.69 26.03 -11.28
N HIS A 334 -0.80 27.00 -11.47
CA HIS A 334 -0.58 28.12 -10.54
C HIS A 334 0.01 29.33 -11.28
N PHE A 335 0.20 30.46 -10.57
CA PHE A 335 0.72 31.70 -11.13
C PHE A 335 2.02 32.13 -10.46
N GLY A 336 2.96 32.60 -11.28
CA GLY A 336 4.26 33.13 -10.88
C GLY A 336 4.36 34.64 -11.16
N PRO A 337 5.57 35.18 -11.41
CA PRO A 337 5.80 36.63 -11.55
C PRO A 337 5.25 37.28 -12.83
N GLU A 338 4.99 36.50 -13.89
CA GLU A 338 4.51 37.01 -15.17
C GLU A 338 2.97 36.88 -15.26
N ASP A 339 2.26 37.99 -15.51
CA ASP A 339 0.79 38.05 -15.52
C ASP A 339 0.14 37.36 -16.75
N ASP A 340 0.88 37.18 -17.85
CA ASP A 340 0.39 36.56 -19.09
C ASP A 340 0.63 35.05 -19.14
N ARG A 341 1.08 34.42 -18.04
CA ARG A 341 1.54 33.03 -18.02
C ARG A 341 0.88 32.17 -16.95
N VAL A 342 0.65 30.91 -17.32
CA VAL A 342 0.27 29.81 -16.41
C VAL A 342 1.48 28.95 -16.14
N TYR A 343 1.69 28.56 -14.88
CA TYR A 343 2.75 27.66 -14.45
C TYR A 343 2.16 26.29 -14.10
N VAL A 344 2.85 25.22 -14.49
CA VAL A 344 2.49 23.83 -14.21
C VAL A 344 3.75 23.00 -13.99
N TYR A 345 3.68 22.02 -13.09
CA TYR A 345 4.75 21.02 -12.96
C TYR A 345 4.45 19.80 -13.82
N THR A 346 5.46 19.24 -14.49
CA THR A 346 5.38 18.00 -15.27
C THR A 346 6.55 17.09 -14.87
N PRO A 347 6.57 15.80 -15.25
CA PRO A 347 7.77 14.97 -15.09
C PRO A 347 9.04 15.56 -15.74
N GLY A 348 8.88 16.44 -16.74
CA GLY A 348 9.98 17.18 -17.38
C GLY A 348 10.46 18.41 -16.60
N GLY A 349 9.80 18.79 -15.51
CA GLY A 349 10.11 19.97 -14.69
C GLY A 349 8.97 20.98 -14.62
N LEU A 350 9.22 22.06 -13.86
CA LEU A 350 8.38 23.24 -13.74
C LEU A 350 8.40 24.02 -15.07
N MET A 351 7.25 24.16 -15.70
CA MET A 351 7.03 24.84 -16.97
C MET A 351 6.10 26.03 -16.81
N SER A 352 6.24 27.02 -17.68
CA SER A 352 5.25 28.07 -17.89
C SER A 352 4.94 28.27 -19.36
N LEU A 353 3.78 28.86 -19.65
CA LEU A 353 3.30 29.10 -21.00
C LEU A 353 2.22 30.20 -21.01
N ARG A 354 1.94 30.77 -22.20
CA ARG A 354 0.84 31.71 -22.39
C ARG A 354 -0.52 31.02 -22.40
N PHE A 355 -1.59 31.80 -22.23
CA PHE A 355 -2.99 31.34 -22.26
C PHE A 355 -3.46 30.75 -23.61
N ASP A 356 -2.66 30.88 -24.67
CA ASP A 356 -2.88 30.28 -25.99
C ASP A 356 -1.97 29.04 -26.24
N GLY A 357 -1.22 28.60 -25.22
CA GLY A 357 -0.32 27.44 -25.32
C GLY A 357 1.06 27.71 -25.92
N THR A 358 1.33 28.96 -26.33
CA THR A 358 2.59 29.37 -26.97
C THR A 358 3.66 29.77 -25.95
N ASP A 359 4.88 30.02 -26.46
CA ASP A 359 6.05 30.50 -25.71
C ASP A 359 6.30 29.67 -24.44
N ARG A 360 6.58 28.38 -24.60
CA ARG A 360 6.80 27.45 -23.48
C ARG A 360 8.20 27.62 -22.91
N ARG A 361 8.30 27.73 -21.58
CA ARG A 361 9.57 27.87 -20.87
C ARG A 361 9.65 26.89 -19.71
N THR A 362 10.71 26.10 -19.66
CA THR A 362 11.04 25.27 -18.50
C THR A 362 11.97 26.07 -17.58
N HIS A 363 11.65 26.09 -16.29
CA HIS A 363 12.34 26.91 -15.29
C HIS A 363 13.28 26.10 -14.41
N LEU A 364 12.87 24.89 -14.01
CA LEU A 364 13.56 24.10 -12.99
C LEU A 364 13.08 22.65 -13.03
N LYS A 365 14.01 21.70 -12.87
CA LYS A 365 13.69 20.31 -12.50
C LYS A 365 14.16 20.06 -11.07
N VAL A 366 13.32 19.47 -10.22
CA VAL A 366 13.69 19.10 -8.85
C VAL A 366 13.64 17.59 -8.73
N ILE A 367 14.69 17.01 -8.14
CA ILE A 367 14.82 15.57 -7.93
C ILE A 367 15.28 15.24 -6.51
N GLY A 368 14.91 14.05 -6.04
CA GLY A 368 15.30 13.49 -4.75
C GLY A 368 15.90 12.09 -4.87
N LYS A 369 15.93 11.37 -3.74
CA LYS A 369 16.43 9.99 -3.68
C LYS A 369 15.47 9.04 -4.39
N VAL A 370 16.03 7.94 -4.87
CA VAL A 370 15.27 6.91 -5.60
C VAL A 370 15.11 5.69 -4.73
N VAL A 371 13.88 5.22 -4.54
CA VAL A 371 13.58 3.96 -3.82
C VAL A 371 13.98 2.75 -4.68
N PHE A 372 13.57 2.74 -5.95
CA PHE A 372 13.87 1.67 -6.90
C PHE A 372 14.52 2.25 -8.16
N PRO A 373 15.86 2.25 -8.25
CA PRO A 373 16.56 2.86 -9.38
C PRO A 373 16.25 2.11 -10.68
N SER A 374 15.73 2.85 -11.65
CA SER A 374 15.61 2.47 -13.05
C SER A 374 16.59 3.30 -13.90
N PRO A 375 16.87 2.91 -15.16
CA PRO A 375 17.64 3.75 -16.08
C PRO A 375 17.06 5.17 -16.22
N GLU A 376 15.73 5.32 -16.13
CA GLU A 376 15.02 6.60 -16.25
C GLU A 376 15.18 7.52 -15.02
N THR A 377 15.47 6.93 -13.87
CA THR A 377 15.64 7.64 -12.59
C THR A 377 17.10 7.62 -12.13
N ALA A 378 18.06 7.33 -13.01
CA ALA A 378 19.47 7.17 -12.64
C ALA A 378 20.05 8.40 -11.93
N ASP A 379 19.58 9.60 -12.30
CA ASP A 379 20.03 10.87 -11.73
C ASP A 379 19.26 11.27 -10.45
N GLY A 380 18.09 10.66 -10.20
CA GLY A 380 17.20 10.97 -9.07
C GLY A 380 15.71 10.78 -9.41
N ALA A 381 14.86 10.71 -8.38
CA ALA A 381 13.41 10.62 -8.55
C ALA A 381 12.83 12.04 -8.70
N PRO A 382 11.94 12.30 -9.66
CA PRO A 382 11.29 13.62 -9.79
C PRO A 382 10.47 13.95 -8.54
N ALA A 383 10.40 15.25 -8.22
CA ALA A 383 9.45 15.75 -7.23
C ALA A 383 8.00 15.39 -7.59
N ASP A 384 7.14 15.26 -6.59
CA ASP A 384 5.71 15.01 -6.79
C ASP A 384 4.99 16.27 -7.28
N ASP A 385 5.44 17.44 -6.81
CA ASP A 385 4.90 18.75 -7.16
C ASP A 385 5.97 19.84 -6.97
N VAL A 386 5.91 20.90 -7.79
CA VAL A 386 6.77 22.09 -7.67
C VAL A 386 5.95 23.36 -7.94
N ARG A 387 5.97 24.31 -6.99
CA ARG A 387 5.20 25.57 -7.04
C ARG A 387 6.10 26.78 -6.95
N ILE A 388 6.14 27.58 -8.02
CA ILE A 388 6.90 28.83 -8.03
C ILE A 388 6.24 29.88 -7.13
N SER A 389 7.09 30.68 -6.48
CA SER A 389 6.68 31.86 -5.73
C SER A 389 6.19 32.97 -6.66
N PRO A 390 5.29 33.86 -6.19
CA PRO A 390 4.79 34.99 -6.97
C PRO A 390 5.86 35.97 -7.48
N ASP A 391 7.06 36.01 -6.88
CA ASP A 391 8.19 36.85 -7.33
C ASP A 391 9.18 36.10 -8.25
N GLY A 392 9.00 34.77 -8.39
CA GLY A 392 9.84 33.90 -9.21
C GLY A 392 11.20 33.53 -8.60
N THR A 393 11.49 33.95 -7.36
CA THR A 393 12.81 33.74 -6.75
C THR A 393 12.95 32.36 -6.12
N TRP A 394 11.84 31.83 -5.61
CA TRP A 394 11.77 30.56 -4.89
C TRP A 394 10.77 29.60 -5.52
N ALA A 395 10.96 28.31 -5.29
CA ALA A 395 9.98 27.28 -5.54
C ALA A 395 9.82 26.39 -4.30
N LEU A 396 8.60 25.95 -4.02
CA LEU A 396 8.34 24.85 -3.10
C LEU A 396 8.33 23.55 -3.88
N ALA A 397 8.93 22.49 -3.35
CA ALA A 397 8.92 21.15 -3.93
C ALA A 397 8.43 20.12 -2.90
N SER A 398 7.56 19.22 -3.33
CA SER A 398 7.16 18.03 -2.57
C SER A 398 7.99 16.83 -2.99
N LEU A 399 8.68 16.20 -2.04
CA LEU A 399 9.43 14.95 -2.24
C LEU A 399 9.21 14.05 -1.03
N THR A 400 8.75 12.82 -1.24
CA THR A 400 8.53 11.82 -0.16
C THR A 400 7.66 12.40 0.99
N ASN A 401 6.60 13.12 0.62
CA ASN A 401 5.71 13.87 1.52
C ASN A 401 6.44 14.88 2.43
N GLN A 402 7.52 15.49 1.96
CA GLN A 402 8.26 16.54 2.66
C GLN A 402 8.33 17.79 1.79
N VAL A 403 8.28 18.97 2.42
CA VAL A 403 8.35 20.26 1.74
C VAL A 403 9.78 20.76 1.74
N TYR A 404 10.26 21.13 0.55
CA TYR A 404 11.55 21.78 0.34
C TYR A 404 11.35 23.17 -0.26
N LEU A 405 12.07 24.16 0.28
CA LEU A 405 12.27 25.45 -0.36
C LEU A 405 13.51 25.38 -1.23
N VAL A 406 13.38 25.73 -2.50
CA VAL A 406 14.45 25.66 -3.52
C VAL A 406 14.60 27.03 -4.18
N ALA A 407 15.82 27.56 -4.25
CA ALA A 407 16.09 28.77 -5.01
C ALA A 407 15.96 28.51 -6.53
N VAL A 408 15.32 29.43 -7.25
CA VAL A 408 15.14 29.37 -8.70
C VAL A 408 16.18 30.28 -9.36
N PRO A 409 17.23 29.74 -9.99
CA PRO A 409 18.26 30.58 -10.61
C PRO A 409 17.76 31.17 -11.94
N ARG A 410 18.14 32.42 -12.23
CA ARG A 410 17.89 33.06 -13.52
C ARG A 410 19.02 32.71 -14.49
N MET A 411 18.74 31.84 -15.47
CA MET A 411 19.74 31.37 -16.44
C MET A 411 19.23 31.58 -17.87
N GLY A 412 20.14 31.90 -18.80
CA GLY A 412 19.84 32.09 -20.23
C GLY A 412 20.00 30.83 -21.09
N GLY A 413 19.95 29.63 -20.49
CA GLY A 413 20.28 28.35 -21.13
C GLY A 413 19.36 27.21 -20.68
N GLU A 414 19.85 25.97 -20.71
CA GLU A 414 19.07 24.79 -20.29
C GLU A 414 18.60 24.90 -18.82
N PRO A 415 17.37 24.44 -18.52
CA PRO A 415 16.82 24.50 -17.17
C PRO A 415 17.67 23.66 -16.20
N PRO A 416 18.02 24.20 -15.02
CA PRO A 416 18.81 23.47 -14.03
C PRO A 416 18.02 22.29 -13.47
N THR A 417 18.74 21.20 -13.17
CA THR A 417 18.25 20.12 -12.33
C THR A 417 18.83 20.25 -10.93
N VAL A 418 17.97 20.39 -9.92
CA VAL A 418 18.35 20.53 -8.52
C VAL A 418 18.04 19.22 -7.79
N ASN A 419 19.09 18.54 -7.33
CA ASN A 419 18.96 17.44 -6.40
C ASN A 419 18.93 17.99 -4.97
N VAL A 420 17.85 17.79 -4.22
CA VAL A 420 17.67 18.42 -2.90
C VAL A 420 18.67 17.93 -1.83
N PHE A 421 19.39 16.83 -2.08
CA PHE A 421 20.40 16.28 -1.18
C PHE A 421 21.83 16.73 -1.52
N THR A 422 22.07 17.16 -2.76
CA THR A 422 23.40 17.57 -3.26
C THR A 422 23.35 18.92 -3.99
N ALA A 423 22.40 19.77 -3.58
CA ALA A 423 22.03 20.97 -4.33
C ALA A 423 23.20 21.94 -4.56
N SER A 424 23.29 22.45 -5.79
CA SER A 424 24.18 23.55 -6.19
C SER A 424 23.61 24.94 -5.89
N VAL A 425 22.33 25.00 -5.53
CA VAL A 425 21.60 26.22 -5.13
C VAL A 425 21.13 26.09 -3.68
N PRO A 426 20.77 27.19 -2.99
CA PRO A 426 20.16 27.12 -1.67
C PRO A 426 18.91 26.24 -1.65
N VAL A 427 18.92 25.22 -0.79
CA VAL A 427 17.78 24.32 -0.53
C VAL A 427 17.60 24.15 0.98
N LYS A 428 16.35 24.13 1.44
CA LYS A 428 16.01 23.87 2.84
C LYS A 428 14.79 22.97 2.95
N LYS A 429 14.90 21.86 3.67
CA LYS A 429 13.73 21.08 4.12
C LYS A 429 13.00 21.86 5.21
N LEU A 430 11.68 22.05 5.06
CA LEU A 430 10.85 22.85 5.96
C LEU A 430 10.02 22.02 6.92
N SER A 431 9.48 20.89 6.45
CA SER A 431 8.64 20.01 7.25
C SER A 431 9.45 18.90 7.91
N ASP A 432 9.09 18.56 9.14
CA ASP A 432 9.62 17.39 9.85
C ASP A 432 8.61 16.25 9.78
N VAL A 433 7.35 16.54 10.15
CA VAL A 433 6.22 15.61 10.12
C VAL A 433 5.84 15.24 8.68
N GLY A 434 5.83 16.21 7.76
CA GLY A 434 5.51 16.03 6.34
C GLY A 434 4.51 17.05 5.81
N ALA A 435 4.02 16.82 4.58
CA ALA A 435 2.94 17.58 3.95
C ALA A 435 2.15 16.74 2.94
N ASP A 436 0.85 17.03 2.90
CA ASP A 436 -0.12 16.56 1.92
C ASP A 436 -0.39 17.59 0.83
N TYR A 437 -0.44 18.86 1.25
CA TYR A 437 -0.70 20.01 0.40
C TYR A 437 0.34 21.08 0.71
N LEU A 438 0.71 21.87 -0.29
CA LEU A 438 1.62 23.00 -0.13
C LEU A 438 1.18 24.17 -1.00
N ALA A 439 1.37 25.38 -0.50
CA ALA A 439 1.01 26.60 -1.23
C ALA A 439 1.77 27.82 -0.71
N TRP A 440 1.75 28.88 -1.51
CA TRP A 440 2.17 30.22 -1.13
C TRP A 440 0.98 31.04 -0.63
N ALA A 441 1.20 31.87 0.37
CA ALA A 441 0.23 32.85 0.88
C ALA A 441 0.90 34.22 1.05
N ASP A 442 0.10 35.25 1.38
CA ASP A 442 0.55 36.63 1.63
C ASP A 442 1.45 37.18 0.50
N GLY A 443 1.03 36.96 -0.76
CA GLY A 443 1.81 37.39 -1.93
C GLY A 443 3.18 36.70 -2.08
N GLY A 444 3.40 35.55 -1.44
CA GLY A 444 4.67 34.82 -1.44
C GLY A 444 5.51 35.02 -0.17
N ALA A 445 5.08 35.89 0.75
CA ALA A 445 5.79 36.13 2.01
C ALA A 445 5.61 34.99 3.03
N THR A 446 4.62 34.11 2.82
CA THR A 446 4.30 33.01 3.73
C THR A 446 4.22 31.68 2.97
N ILE A 447 4.83 30.66 3.55
CA ILE A 447 4.78 29.27 3.11
C ILE A 447 3.69 28.57 3.92
N THR A 448 2.86 27.78 3.26
CA THR A 448 1.79 27.01 3.90
C THR A 448 1.83 25.56 3.48
N TRP A 449 1.47 24.66 4.40
CA TRP A 449 1.23 23.26 4.10
C TRP A 449 0.16 22.70 5.03
N ALA A 450 -0.34 21.51 4.72
CA ALA A 450 -1.27 20.80 5.58
C ALA A 450 -0.92 19.32 5.69
N VAL A 451 -1.31 18.71 6.80
CA VAL A 451 -1.24 17.26 7.05
C VAL A 451 -2.55 16.85 7.70
N GLY A 452 -3.32 15.99 7.05
CA GLY A 452 -4.63 15.59 7.54
C GLY A 452 -5.53 16.80 7.78
N SER A 453 -5.94 17.02 9.02
CA SER A 453 -6.80 18.14 9.45
C SER A 453 -6.02 19.31 10.09
N THR A 454 -4.69 19.33 9.94
CA THR A 454 -3.81 20.35 10.54
C THR A 454 -3.21 21.24 9.45
N PHE A 455 -3.33 22.56 9.61
CA PHE A 455 -2.79 23.56 8.71
C PHE A 455 -1.58 24.26 9.34
N PHE A 456 -0.53 24.48 8.55
CA PHE A 456 0.72 25.05 8.99
C PHE A 456 1.07 26.32 8.21
N ARG A 457 1.66 27.28 8.90
CA ARG A 457 2.06 28.58 8.35
C ARG A 457 3.46 28.96 8.79
N GLN A 458 4.33 29.30 7.85
CA GLN A 458 5.67 29.78 8.15
C GLN A 458 6.00 31.03 7.32
N PRO A 459 6.33 32.19 7.94
CA PRO A 459 6.82 33.33 7.19
C PRO A 459 8.16 33.00 6.54
N LEU A 460 8.30 33.28 5.24
CA LEU A 460 9.51 33.00 4.46
C LEU A 460 10.77 33.62 5.07
N ALA A 461 10.64 34.83 5.64
CA ALA A 461 11.72 35.55 6.30
C ALA A 461 12.32 34.83 7.53
N THR A 462 11.62 33.82 8.08
CA THR A 462 12.13 33.00 9.20
C THR A 462 13.06 31.88 8.74
N VAL A 463 13.05 31.53 7.45
CA VAL A 463 13.84 30.42 6.91
C VAL A 463 15.31 30.81 6.86
N LYS A 464 16.15 30.05 7.56
CA LYS A 464 17.61 30.22 7.56
C LYS A 464 18.30 29.09 6.80
N PHE A 465 19.22 29.44 5.93
CA PHE A 465 20.11 28.52 5.23
C PHE A 465 21.41 28.39 6.05
N GLU A 466 21.93 27.16 6.18
CA GLU A 466 23.21 26.95 6.84
C GLU A 466 24.34 27.41 5.90
N GLU A 467 25.29 28.20 6.41
CA GLU A 467 26.50 28.53 5.65
C GLU A 467 27.34 27.26 5.49
N LYS A 468 27.67 26.88 4.25
CA LYS A 468 28.65 25.81 4.00
C LYS A 468 29.96 26.22 4.66
N LYS A 469 30.44 25.45 5.64
CA LYS A 469 31.82 25.59 6.11
C LYS A 469 32.76 25.39 4.91
N PRO A 470 33.78 26.25 4.72
CA PRO A 470 34.70 26.11 3.61
C PRO A 470 35.40 24.74 3.68
N GLU A 471 35.41 24.02 2.55
CA GLU A 471 36.15 22.78 2.40
C GLU A 471 37.65 23.10 2.46
N GLY A 472 38.28 22.78 3.59
CA GLY A 472 39.73 22.97 3.74
C GLY A 472 40.23 23.06 5.18
N GLU A 473 39.78 22.20 6.10
CA GLU A 473 40.45 22.07 7.40
C GLU A 473 40.17 20.72 8.08
N ASP A 474 40.22 19.61 7.32
CA ASP A 474 40.36 18.26 7.90
C ASP A 474 41.76 17.72 7.59
N GLY A 475 42.72 18.18 8.38
CA GLY A 475 44.10 17.72 8.35
C GLY A 475 44.69 17.72 9.75
N LYS A 476 44.66 16.53 10.39
CA LYS A 476 45.39 16.11 11.60
C LYS A 476 44.79 16.55 12.95
N ASP A 477 44.00 15.67 13.55
CA ASP A 477 44.43 14.95 14.77
C ASP A 477 43.37 13.92 15.18
N ALA A 478 43.70 12.65 14.93
CA ALA A 478 42.92 11.50 15.36
C ALA A 478 43.38 11.04 16.75
N THR A 479 42.96 11.73 17.81
CA THR A 479 42.91 11.18 19.19
C THR A 479 42.19 12.17 20.13
N ALA A 480 40.87 12.16 20.14
CA ALA A 480 40.10 12.71 21.26
C ALA A 480 38.81 11.91 21.48
N ALA A 481 38.63 11.47 22.73
CA ALA A 481 37.52 10.67 23.20
C ALA A 481 36.16 11.25 22.77
N LYS A 482 35.28 10.38 22.26
CA LYS A 482 33.86 10.66 22.01
C LYS A 482 33.19 11.15 23.30
N LYS A 483 33.11 12.47 23.46
CA LYS A 483 32.14 13.06 24.40
C LYS A 483 30.74 12.80 23.84
N THR A 484 29.91 12.19 24.68
CA THR A 484 28.47 12.05 24.47
C THR A 484 27.89 13.41 24.08
N PRO A 485 27.09 13.53 22.99
CA PRO A 485 26.44 14.79 22.68
C PRO A 485 25.51 15.15 23.82
N ALA A 486 25.62 16.37 24.34
CA ALA A 486 24.62 16.93 25.24
C ALA A 486 23.24 16.93 24.55
N PRO A 487 22.13 16.72 25.28
CA PRO A 487 20.80 16.80 24.70
C PRO A 487 20.61 18.16 24.04
N LYS A 488 20.30 18.16 22.74
CA LYS A 488 19.90 19.38 22.03
C LYS A 488 18.56 19.81 22.64
N GLU A 489 18.52 21.03 23.19
CA GLU A 489 17.26 21.68 23.59
C GLU A 489 16.25 21.58 22.44
N GLU A 490 15.00 21.26 22.76
CA GLU A 490 13.88 21.27 21.81
C GLU A 490 13.77 22.67 21.18
N LYS A 491 14.26 22.80 19.95
CA LYS A 491 14.07 24.02 19.17
C LYS A 491 12.58 24.11 18.84
N LYS A 492 11.91 25.14 19.36
CA LYS A 492 10.53 25.45 18.98
C LYS A 492 10.42 25.52 17.45
N PRO A 493 9.36 24.93 16.85
CA PRO A 493 9.15 25.00 15.41
C PRO A 493 9.03 26.46 14.97
N LEU A 494 9.56 26.77 13.78
CA LEU A 494 9.54 28.11 13.19
C LEU A 494 8.21 28.42 12.47
N TYR A 495 7.23 27.53 12.59
CA TYR A 495 5.92 27.61 11.98
C TYR A 495 4.82 27.67 13.04
N GLN A 496 3.69 28.26 12.65
CA GLN A 496 2.43 28.20 13.38
C GLN A 496 1.66 26.95 12.95
N GLU A 497 1.19 26.18 13.91
CA GLU A 497 0.30 25.04 13.73
C GLU A 497 -1.13 25.44 14.09
N ILE A 498 -2.09 25.10 13.22
CA ILE A 498 -3.51 25.45 13.36
C ILE A 498 -4.34 24.18 13.15
N PRO A 499 -4.82 23.54 14.22
CA PRO A 499 -5.72 22.39 14.11
C PRO A 499 -7.09 22.83 13.60
N VAL A 500 -7.63 22.13 12.60
CA VAL A 500 -8.99 22.34 12.11
C VAL A 500 -9.89 21.25 12.69
N THR A 501 -10.97 21.67 13.36
CA THR A 501 -11.93 20.73 13.96
C THR A 501 -13.29 20.86 13.30
N LEU A 502 -13.68 19.81 12.58
CA LEU A 502 -15.00 19.64 11.98
C LEU A 502 -15.58 18.31 12.43
N GLU A 503 -16.73 18.34 13.09
CA GLU A 503 -17.39 17.16 13.63
C GLU A 503 -18.83 17.06 13.13
N ARG A 504 -19.29 15.84 12.86
CA ARG A 504 -20.68 15.53 12.54
C ARG A 504 -21.16 14.32 13.36
N PRO A 505 -22.45 14.27 13.74
CA PRO A 505 -22.98 13.11 14.45
C PRO A 505 -22.80 11.83 13.64
N ARG A 506 -22.30 10.78 14.27
CA ARG A 506 -22.23 9.44 13.68
C ARG A 506 -23.65 8.84 13.65
N PRO A 507 -24.15 8.38 12.49
CA PRO A 507 -25.45 7.73 12.43
C PRO A 507 -25.41 6.41 13.20
N ARG A 508 -26.55 6.04 13.80
CA ARG A 508 -26.76 4.71 14.39
C ARG A 508 -28.14 4.22 14.01
N PRO A 509 -28.32 2.93 13.67
CA PRO A 509 -29.65 2.37 13.46
C PRO A 509 -30.53 2.61 14.68
N ALA A 510 -31.81 2.88 14.47
CA ALA A 510 -32.79 2.97 15.54
C ALA A 510 -33.56 1.65 15.68
N GLY A 511 -33.87 1.26 16.92
CA GLY A 511 -34.66 0.07 17.23
C GLY A 511 -33.84 -1.20 17.44
N THR A 512 -34.55 -2.33 17.48
CA THR A 512 -33.98 -3.67 17.73
C THR A 512 -34.34 -4.61 16.59
N VAL A 513 -33.35 -5.38 16.14
CA VAL A 513 -33.49 -6.45 15.13
C VAL A 513 -33.04 -7.79 15.71
N VAL A 514 -33.71 -8.87 15.33
CA VAL A 514 -33.39 -10.23 15.75
C VAL A 514 -33.15 -11.11 14.53
N LEU A 515 -31.97 -11.73 14.46
CA LEU A 515 -31.66 -12.80 13.52
C LEU A 515 -31.94 -14.13 14.22
N ARG A 516 -32.98 -14.85 13.79
CA ARG A 516 -33.53 -16.00 14.52
C ARG A 516 -33.30 -17.32 13.80
N GLY A 517 -32.85 -18.33 14.55
CA GLY A 517 -32.80 -19.74 14.16
C GLY A 517 -31.54 -20.19 13.41
N ALA A 518 -30.49 -19.36 13.33
CA ALA A 518 -29.27 -19.74 12.59
C ALA A 518 -28.31 -20.62 13.43
N GLN A 519 -27.46 -21.38 12.76
CA GLN A 519 -26.21 -21.86 13.37
C GLN A 519 -25.26 -20.66 13.51
N VAL A 520 -24.67 -20.42 14.68
CA VAL A 520 -23.76 -19.28 14.90
C VAL A 520 -22.38 -19.76 15.31
N VAL A 521 -21.36 -19.43 14.51
CA VAL A 521 -19.94 -19.67 14.82
C VAL A 521 -19.39 -18.40 15.47
N THR A 522 -19.24 -18.41 16.80
CA THR A 522 -19.08 -17.16 17.57
C THR A 522 -17.67 -16.59 17.54
N MET A 523 -16.67 -17.43 17.23
CA MET A 523 -15.23 -17.20 17.41
C MET A 523 -14.76 -17.08 18.88
N ARG A 524 -15.65 -17.30 19.86
CA ARG A 524 -15.27 -17.52 21.26
C ARG A 524 -14.71 -18.94 21.40
N GLY A 525 -13.41 -19.07 21.19
CA GLY A 525 -12.76 -20.38 21.06
C GLY A 525 -13.33 -21.14 19.85
N GLU A 526 -13.84 -22.34 20.09
CA GLU A 526 -14.45 -23.23 19.08
C GLU A 526 -15.98 -23.29 19.18
N GLU A 527 -16.61 -22.37 19.90
CA GLU A 527 -18.05 -22.42 20.16
C GLU A 527 -18.90 -22.23 18.90
N VAL A 528 -19.85 -23.15 18.74
CA VAL A 528 -20.91 -23.10 17.73
C VAL A 528 -22.26 -23.30 18.42
N ILE A 529 -23.16 -22.33 18.28
CA ILE A 529 -24.52 -22.40 18.85
C ILE A 529 -25.48 -22.80 17.74
N GLN A 530 -26.19 -23.92 17.93
CA GLN A 530 -27.23 -24.37 16.99
C GLN A 530 -28.55 -23.68 17.30
N GLU A 531 -29.35 -23.38 16.26
CA GLU A 531 -30.66 -22.73 16.39
C GLU A 531 -30.60 -21.51 17.32
N ALA A 532 -29.73 -20.54 17.05
CA ALA A 532 -29.51 -19.39 17.90
C ALA A 532 -30.34 -18.17 17.47
N ASP A 533 -30.66 -17.31 18.45
CA ASP A 533 -31.17 -15.96 18.24
C ASP A 533 -30.04 -14.96 18.56
N ILE A 534 -29.78 -14.02 17.64
CA ILE A 534 -28.91 -12.85 17.87
C ILE A 534 -29.79 -11.61 17.94
N VAL A 535 -29.74 -10.88 19.06
CA VAL A 535 -30.47 -9.64 19.28
C VAL A 535 -29.51 -8.46 19.12
N VAL A 536 -29.83 -7.54 18.22
CA VAL A 536 -29.04 -6.33 17.94
C VAL A 536 -29.89 -5.12 18.28
N THR A 537 -29.37 -4.21 19.11
CA THR A 537 -30.04 -2.93 19.43
C THR A 537 -29.13 -1.78 19.06
N GLY A 538 -29.64 -0.87 18.23
CA GLY A 538 -28.80 0.12 17.57
C GLY A 538 -27.74 -0.55 16.70
N ASN A 539 -26.47 -0.30 16.99
CA ASN A 539 -25.34 -0.88 16.26
C ASN A 539 -24.59 -1.98 17.03
N ARG A 540 -25.09 -2.44 18.18
CA ARG A 540 -24.40 -3.43 19.04
C ARG A 540 -25.23 -4.69 19.27
N ILE A 541 -24.53 -5.81 19.41
CA ILE A 541 -25.10 -7.09 19.81
C ILE A 541 -25.53 -6.96 21.27
N ALA A 542 -26.84 -6.98 21.52
CA ALA A 542 -27.40 -6.89 22.85
C ALA A 542 -27.37 -8.25 23.57
N ALA A 543 -27.71 -9.32 22.84
CA ALA A 543 -27.72 -10.68 23.37
C ALA A 543 -27.53 -11.73 22.27
N ILE A 544 -27.02 -12.90 22.66
CA ILE A 544 -26.94 -14.10 21.83
C ILE A 544 -27.24 -15.32 22.70
N GLY A 545 -28.01 -16.27 22.18
CA GLY A 545 -28.28 -17.54 22.87
C GLY A 545 -29.06 -18.49 21.98
N GLY A 546 -29.31 -19.71 22.46
CA GLY A 546 -30.24 -20.64 21.79
C GLY A 546 -31.63 -20.01 21.58
N ARG A 547 -32.39 -20.50 20.61
CA ARG A 547 -33.68 -19.95 20.21
C ARG A 547 -34.59 -19.71 21.40
N GLY A 548 -35.08 -18.47 21.53
CA GLY A 548 -35.96 -18.06 22.64
C GLY A 548 -35.28 -17.85 24.00
N SER A 549 -33.98 -18.11 24.14
CA SER A 549 -33.24 -17.85 25.39
C SER A 549 -32.73 -16.41 25.53
N ALA A 550 -32.55 -15.71 24.41
CA ALA A 550 -32.17 -14.29 24.39
C ALA A 550 -33.44 -13.42 24.38
N PRO A 551 -33.74 -12.66 25.45
CA PRO A 551 -34.92 -11.80 25.49
C PRO A 551 -34.75 -10.60 24.54
N PHE A 552 -35.86 -10.19 23.91
CA PHE A 552 -35.90 -8.98 23.09
C PHE A 552 -37.29 -8.31 23.17
N PRO A 553 -37.39 -6.99 22.91
CA PRO A 553 -38.65 -6.25 22.92
C PRO A 553 -39.67 -6.78 21.91
N ALA A 554 -40.97 -6.70 22.24
CA ALA A 554 -42.04 -7.22 21.38
C ALA A 554 -42.15 -6.51 20.01
N ASP A 555 -41.67 -5.28 19.92
CA ASP A 555 -41.61 -4.46 18.71
C ASP A 555 -40.33 -4.68 17.87
N ALA A 556 -39.43 -5.57 18.30
CA ALA A 556 -38.22 -5.89 17.54
C ALA A 556 -38.55 -6.50 16.17
N LYS A 557 -37.80 -6.09 15.14
CA LYS A 557 -37.91 -6.69 13.80
C LYS A 557 -37.24 -8.06 13.79
N VAL A 558 -38.01 -9.12 13.53
CA VAL A 558 -37.48 -10.48 13.46
C VAL A 558 -37.25 -10.89 12.01
N PHE A 559 -36.04 -11.37 11.70
CA PHE A 559 -35.68 -12.05 10.46
C PHE A 559 -35.45 -13.54 10.75
N ASP A 560 -36.25 -14.40 10.13
CA ASP A 560 -36.03 -15.84 10.19
C ASP A 560 -34.90 -16.22 9.22
N VAL A 561 -33.79 -16.67 9.79
CA VAL A 561 -32.58 -17.11 9.10
C VAL A 561 -32.29 -18.58 9.39
N SER A 562 -33.32 -19.36 9.76
CA SER A 562 -33.20 -20.79 9.97
C SER A 562 -32.56 -21.49 8.77
N GLY A 563 -31.70 -22.47 9.04
CA GLY A 563 -30.91 -23.18 8.02
C GLY A 563 -29.70 -22.40 7.46
N SER A 564 -29.50 -21.14 7.89
CA SER A 564 -28.30 -20.37 7.56
C SER A 564 -27.23 -20.51 8.65
N THR A 565 -25.98 -20.17 8.32
CA THR A 565 -24.88 -20.04 9.29
C THR A 565 -24.48 -18.58 9.42
N ILE A 566 -24.30 -18.09 10.64
CA ILE A 566 -23.80 -16.74 10.92
C ILE A 566 -22.37 -16.83 11.44
N VAL A 567 -21.50 -16.03 10.84
CA VAL A 567 -20.12 -15.77 11.27
C VAL A 567 -19.96 -14.27 11.57
N PRO A 568 -18.94 -13.84 12.34
CA PRO A 568 -18.63 -12.42 12.45
C PRO A 568 -18.33 -11.85 11.06
N GLY A 569 -18.55 -10.55 10.91
CA GLY A 569 -18.12 -9.78 9.75
C GLY A 569 -16.67 -10.11 9.37
N PHE A 570 -16.41 -10.38 8.09
CA PHE A 570 -15.06 -10.67 7.64
C PHE A 570 -14.18 -9.43 7.75
N ILE A 571 -12.89 -9.67 8.01
CA ILE A 571 -11.88 -8.64 8.22
C ILE A 571 -10.72 -8.87 7.27
N ASP A 572 -10.47 -7.88 6.40
CA ASP A 572 -9.33 -7.89 5.50
C ASP A 572 -8.17 -7.07 6.09
N THR A 573 -7.08 -7.73 6.44
CA THR A 573 -5.91 -7.06 7.05
C THR A 573 -5.00 -6.38 6.02
N HIS A 574 -5.20 -6.65 4.73
CA HIS A 574 -4.40 -6.13 3.63
C HIS A 574 -5.23 -5.99 2.34
N PRO A 575 -6.34 -5.21 2.30
CA PRO A 575 -6.91 -4.76 1.03
C PRO A 575 -6.12 -3.56 0.52
N HIS A 576 -5.79 -3.49 -0.76
CA HIS A 576 -5.47 -2.18 -1.36
C HIS A 576 -6.72 -1.66 -2.06
N TRP A 577 -7.21 -0.48 -1.67
CA TRP A 577 -8.31 0.21 -2.37
C TRP A 577 -7.74 1.26 -3.32
N PHE A 578 -6.96 0.82 -4.30
CA PHE A 578 -6.33 1.72 -5.26
C PHE A 578 -7.32 2.40 -6.22
N GLU A 579 -8.56 1.91 -6.25
CA GLU A 579 -9.61 2.38 -7.13
C GLU A 579 -10.32 3.63 -6.65
N ILE A 580 -9.99 4.11 -5.44
CA ILE A 580 -10.46 5.40 -4.95
C ILE A 580 -10.00 6.56 -5.85
N ARG A 581 -10.81 7.61 -5.92
CA ARG A 581 -10.50 8.83 -6.67
C ARG A 581 -9.78 9.85 -5.79
N ARG A 582 -8.82 10.57 -6.38
CA ARG A 582 -7.95 11.52 -5.65
C ARG A 582 -8.39 12.96 -5.88
N GLY A 583 -8.46 13.75 -4.80
CA GLY A 583 -8.88 15.15 -4.80
C GLY A 583 -10.38 15.40 -5.08
N VAL A 584 -10.95 14.77 -6.09
CA VAL A 584 -12.39 14.79 -6.43
C VAL A 584 -12.94 13.39 -6.19
N LEU A 585 -13.72 13.22 -5.13
CA LEU A 585 -14.11 11.90 -4.61
C LEU A 585 -15.36 11.33 -5.31
N ASP A 586 -15.46 10.00 -5.37
CA ASP A 586 -16.68 9.30 -5.78
C ASP A 586 -17.52 8.86 -4.56
N MET A 587 -18.85 8.85 -4.70
CA MET A 587 -19.77 8.51 -3.60
C MET A 587 -20.27 7.06 -3.67
N GLN A 588 -19.99 6.36 -4.77
CA GLN A 588 -20.37 4.97 -5.01
C GLN A 588 -19.15 4.14 -5.43
N ASN A 589 -18.09 4.17 -4.62
CA ASN A 589 -16.87 3.46 -4.95
C ASN A 589 -17.12 1.95 -5.04
N TRP A 590 -16.91 1.40 -6.22
CA TRP A 590 -17.28 0.03 -6.54
C TRP A 590 -16.47 -1.01 -5.75
N SER A 591 -15.21 -0.70 -5.38
CA SER A 591 -14.37 -1.61 -4.60
C SER A 591 -14.91 -1.81 -3.17
N PHE A 592 -15.46 -0.75 -2.57
CA PHE A 592 -16.06 -0.79 -1.22
C PHE A 592 -17.37 -1.57 -1.24
N LEU A 593 -18.19 -1.35 -2.28
CA LEU A 593 -19.44 -2.08 -2.50
C LEU A 593 -19.16 -3.58 -2.71
N ALA A 594 -18.21 -3.93 -3.58
CA ALA A 594 -17.82 -5.31 -3.82
C ALA A 594 -17.36 -5.99 -2.51
N ASN A 595 -16.46 -5.37 -1.74
CA ASN A 595 -15.98 -5.97 -0.49
C ASN A 595 -17.12 -6.22 0.51
N LEU A 596 -18.02 -5.24 0.68
CA LEU A 596 -19.16 -5.40 1.59
C LEU A 596 -20.14 -6.49 1.12
N ALA A 597 -20.46 -6.55 -0.17
CA ALA A 597 -21.37 -7.56 -0.73
C ALA A 597 -20.87 -9.01 -0.53
N TYR A 598 -19.55 -9.18 -0.42
CA TYR A 598 -18.87 -10.45 -0.13
C TYR A 598 -18.60 -10.65 1.37
N GLY A 599 -19.19 -9.82 2.25
CA GLY A 599 -19.17 -10.01 3.70
C GLY A 599 -17.97 -9.38 4.43
N VAL A 600 -17.09 -8.67 3.73
CA VAL A 600 -16.01 -7.89 4.37
C VAL A 600 -16.63 -6.64 4.99
N THR A 601 -16.63 -6.59 6.32
CA THR A 601 -17.25 -5.49 7.09
C THR A 601 -16.22 -4.49 7.62
N ALA A 602 -14.95 -4.88 7.66
CA ALA A 602 -13.84 -4.02 8.01
C ALA A 602 -12.57 -4.42 7.25
N GLY A 603 -11.70 -3.46 7.00
CA GLY A 603 -10.36 -3.76 6.53
C GLY A 603 -9.40 -2.61 6.79
N ARG A 604 -8.09 -2.89 6.67
CA ARG A 604 -7.05 -1.86 6.77
C ARG A 604 -6.21 -1.79 5.51
N ASP A 605 -6.42 -0.72 4.76
CA ASP A 605 -5.52 -0.41 3.66
C ASP A 605 -4.10 -0.16 4.20
N PRO A 606 -3.12 -0.99 3.83
CA PRO A 606 -1.77 -0.85 4.34
C PRO A 606 -0.98 0.21 3.57
N GLN A 607 -1.38 0.62 2.37
CA GLN A 607 -0.76 1.72 1.62
C GLN A 607 -1.58 2.05 0.36
N THR A 608 -2.31 3.18 0.35
CA THR A 608 -3.08 3.66 -0.81
C THR A 608 -2.33 4.71 -1.66
N ALA A 609 -1.17 5.17 -1.18
CA ALA A 609 -0.32 6.23 -1.74
C ALA A 609 -1.01 7.60 -1.87
N THR A 610 -2.10 7.81 -1.15
CA THR A 610 -2.79 9.09 -1.02
C THR A 610 -3.36 9.18 0.40
N ASN A 611 -3.56 10.40 0.87
CA ASN A 611 -4.29 10.71 2.09
C ASN A 611 -5.82 10.73 1.88
N ASP A 612 -6.32 10.82 0.64
CA ASP A 612 -7.75 10.90 0.32
C ASP A 612 -8.55 9.71 0.88
N MET A 613 -7.89 8.57 1.10
CA MET A 613 -8.47 7.39 1.74
C MET A 613 -9.11 7.72 3.11
N PHE A 614 -8.56 8.67 3.86
CA PHE A 614 -9.13 9.10 5.15
C PHE A 614 -10.46 9.85 4.97
N ALA A 615 -10.66 10.56 3.86
CA ALA A 615 -11.95 11.16 3.55
C ALA A 615 -13.00 10.08 3.22
N TYR A 616 -12.64 9.04 2.47
CA TYR A 616 -13.53 7.88 2.27
C TYR A 616 -13.88 7.18 3.59
N GLN A 617 -12.89 7.00 4.48
CA GLN A 617 -13.13 6.47 5.81
C GLN A 617 -14.16 7.31 6.58
N ASP A 618 -14.03 8.64 6.56
CA ASP A 618 -14.98 9.55 7.20
C ASP A 618 -16.39 9.45 6.58
N LEU A 619 -16.50 9.27 5.26
CA LEU A 619 -17.79 9.12 4.55
C LEU A 619 -18.49 7.80 4.88
N VAL A 620 -17.75 6.70 5.01
CA VAL A 620 -18.30 5.42 5.50
C VAL A 620 -18.71 5.51 6.97
N ASP A 621 -17.91 6.20 7.78
CA ASP A 621 -18.19 6.45 9.19
C ASP A 621 -19.49 7.27 9.38
N LEU A 622 -19.79 8.17 8.44
CA LEU A 622 -21.01 8.98 8.40
C LEU A 622 -22.22 8.30 7.73
N GLY A 623 -22.06 7.09 7.21
CA GLY A 623 -23.11 6.42 6.45
C GLY A 623 -23.49 7.13 5.14
N GLU A 624 -22.66 8.06 4.66
CA GLU A 624 -22.85 8.72 3.36
C GLU A 624 -22.33 7.88 2.19
N MET A 625 -21.48 6.90 2.48
CA MET A 625 -21.02 5.90 1.53
C MET A 625 -21.20 4.49 2.12
N ILE A 626 -21.70 3.56 1.30
CA ILE A 626 -21.84 2.15 1.66
C ILE A 626 -20.49 1.46 1.46
N GLY A 627 -20.00 0.75 2.48
CA GLY A 627 -18.75 0.02 2.41
C GLY A 627 -18.30 -0.57 3.75
N PRO A 628 -17.20 -1.34 3.76
CA PRO A 628 -16.56 -1.79 4.99
C PRO A 628 -16.02 -0.60 5.78
N ARG A 629 -15.88 -0.76 7.10
CA ARG A 629 -15.09 0.16 7.92
C ARG A 629 -13.66 0.18 7.41
N ALA A 630 -13.29 1.30 6.80
CA ALA A 630 -12.12 1.40 5.96
C ALA A 630 -10.95 2.03 6.73
N PHE A 631 -10.36 1.28 7.65
CA PHE A 631 -9.12 1.73 8.31
C PHE A 631 -8.03 1.90 7.25
N SER A 632 -7.09 2.81 7.49
CA SER A 632 -5.96 3.01 6.59
C SER A 632 -4.72 3.44 7.35
N THR A 633 -3.57 3.04 6.86
CA THR A 633 -2.28 3.64 7.22
C THR A 633 -2.08 4.99 6.52
N GLY A 634 -2.78 5.27 5.42
CA GLY A 634 -2.49 6.38 4.52
C GLY A 634 -1.25 6.11 3.65
N PRO A 635 -0.50 7.14 3.24
CA PRO A 635 0.77 6.96 2.54
C PRO A 635 1.77 6.15 3.37
N GLY A 636 2.42 5.15 2.78
CA GLY A 636 3.46 4.34 3.41
C GLY A 636 4.76 5.11 3.69
N VAL A 637 5.58 4.60 4.62
CA VAL A 637 6.92 5.12 4.91
C VAL A 637 7.95 4.28 4.16
N PHE A 638 8.73 4.88 3.28
CA PHE A 638 9.62 4.20 2.35
C PHE A 638 11.11 4.37 2.73
N ALA A 639 11.99 3.67 2.03
CA ALA A 639 13.44 3.74 2.26
C ALA A 639 14.05 5.11 1.94
N ASP A 640 13.45 5.87 1.02
CA ASP A 640 13.87 7.22 0.62
C ASP A 640 13.54 8.31 1.66
N ASN A 641 12.72 8.01 2.67
CA ASN A 641 12.61 8.86 3.86
C ASN A 641 13.97 9.05 4.56
N ASP A 642 14.89 8.09 4.41
CA ASP A 642 16.30 8.18 4.79
C ASP A 642 16.53 8.77 6.18
N PHE A 643 15.89 8.18 7.20
CA PHE A 643 16.00 8.66 8.56
C PHE A 643 17.47 8.76 9.02
N GLN A 644 17.87 9.93 9.52
CA GLN A 644 19.23 10.14 10.04
C GLN A 644 19.28 10.00 11.56
N SER A 645 18.13 10.09 12.23
CA SER A 645 18.01 9.94 13.67
C SER A 645 16.68 9.30 14.09
N ARG A 646 16.61 8.87 15.35
CA ARG A 646 15.37 8.39 15.98
C ARG A 646 14.29 9.47 16.04
N GLU A 647 14.67 10.72 16.29
CA GLU A 647 13.71 11.82 16.39
C GLU A 647 13.14 12.21 15.02
N ASP A 648 13.91 12.04 13.94
CA ASP A 648 13.40 12.19 12.58
C ASP A 648 12.31 11.14 12.32
N THR A 649 12.55 9.89 12.73
CA THR A 649 11.58 8.80 12.61
C THR A 649 10.34 9.03 13.45
N LYS A 650 10.50 9.55 14.68
CA LYS A 650 9.38 9.91 15.56
C LYS A 650 8.54 11.03 14.97
N SER A 651 9.18 12.05 14.38
CA SER A 651 8.47 13.16 13.73
C SER A 651 7.59 12.68 12.57
N VAL A 652 8.09 11.76 11.74
CA VAL A 652 7.28 11.14 10.68
C VAL A 652 6.19 10.22 11.26
N GLY A 653 6.49 9.49 12.34
CA GLY A 653 5.49 8.67 13.05
C GLY A 653 4.33 9.50 13.62
N ALA A 654 4.61 10.70 14.12
CA ALA A 654 3.62 11.63 14.67
C ALA A 654 2.56 12.03 13.62
N ARG A 655 2.93 12.07 12.33
CA ARG A 655 2.00 12.24 11.19
C ARG A 655 0.75 11.34 11.31
N TYR A 656 1.00 10.06 11.58
CA TYR A 656 -0.03 9.03 11.61
C TYR A 656 -0.90 9.15 12.86
N LYS A 657 -0.26 9.33 14.03
CA LYS A 657 -0.95 9.39 15.33
C LYS A 657 -1.73 10.69 15.50
N GLU A 658 -1.11 11.82 15.24
CA GLU A 658 -1.58 13.14 15.66
C GLU A 658 -2.43 13.81 14.57
N HIS A 659 -2.02 13.69 13.30
CA HIS A 659 -2.66 14.42 12.21
C HIS A 659 -3.67 13.57 11.40
N TYR A 660 -3.31 12.32 11.08
CA TYR A 660 -4.24 11.37 10.43
C TYR A 660 -5.17 10.66 11.41
N ARG A 661 -4.79 10.61 12.70
CA ARG A 661 -5.52 9.91 13.76
C ARG A 661 -5.74 8.43 13.42
N THR A 662 -4.72 7.80 12.84
CA THR A 662 -4.65 6.36 12.62
C THR A 662 -3.75 5.69 13.68
N ARG A 663 -3.98 4.40 13.90
CA ARG A 663 -3.28 3.58 14.90
C ARG A 663 -2.21 2.70 14.27
N SER A 664 -2.04 2.76 12.96
CA SER A 664 -1.08 1.94 12.22
C SER A 664 -0.39 2.73 11.13
N LEU A 665 0.84 2.32 10.82
CA LEU A 665 1.57 2.79 9.64
C LEU A 665 2.19 1.58 8.92
N LYS A 666 2.53 1.74 7.65
CA LYS A 666 3.23 0.73 6.86
C LYS A 666 4.68 1.14 6.61
N SER A 667 5.59 0.30 7.09
CA SER A 667 7.03 0.35 6.84
C SER A 667 7.36 -0.38 5.55
N TYR A 668 7.51 0.37 4.47
CA TYR A 668 7.79 -0.14 3.13
C TYR A 668 9.31 -0.29 2.91
N MET A 669 9.89 -1.32 3.52
CA MET A 669 11.32 -1.63 3.47
C MET A 669 12.21 -0.45 3.91
N VAL A 670 11.85 0.22 5.01
CA VAL A 670 12.59 1.38 5.55
C VAL A 670 14.07 1.04 5.75
N GLY A 671 14.93 1.66 4.95
CA GLY A 671 16.36 1.77 5.14
C GLY A 671 17.10 0.50 5.59
N ASN A 672 18.16 0.69 6.36
CA ASN A 672 18.89 -0.40 7.02
C ASN A 672 18.21 -0.81 8.35
N ARG A 673 18.69 -1.89 8.96
CA ARG A 673 18.10 -2.44 10.21
C ARG A 673 18.10 -1.42 11.36
N LYS A 674 19.12 -0.57 11.47
CA LYS A 674 19.18 0.47 12.50
C LYS A 674 18.03 1.47 12.37
N GLN A 675 17.73 1.90 11.14
CA GLN A 675 16.59 2.78 10.85
C GLN A 675 15.25 2.11 11.17
N ARG A 676 15.09 0.81 10.88
CA ARG A 676 13.90 0.05 11.29
C ARG A 676 13.75 -0.06 12.81
N GLN A 677 14.85 -0.25 13.54
CA GLN A 677 14.81 -0.27 15.00
C GLN A 677 14.45 1.09 15.58
N TRP A 678 14.89 2.20 14.98
CA TRP A 678 14.39 3.54 15.34
C TRP A 678 12.88 3.67 15.12
N MET A 679 12.35 3.11 14.02
CA MET A 679 10.92 3.10 13.76
C MET A 679 10.15 2.31 14.81
N VAL A 680 10.60 1.11 15.19
CA VAL A 680 9.99 0.34 16.28
C VAL A 680 9.98 1.15 17.58
N GLN A 681 11.10 1.79 17.92
CA GLN A 681 11.21 2.61 19.14
C GLN A 681 10.28 3.83 19.12
N ALA A 682 10.17 4.52 17.98
CA ALA A 682 9.27 5.66 17.81
C ALA A 682 7.80 5.23 17.87
N CYS A 683 7.44 4.15 17.18
CA CYS A 683 6.09 3.59 17.18
C CYS A 683 5.66 3.15 18.58
N LYS A 684 6.59 2.62 19.38
CA LYS A 684 6.33 2.30 20.78
C LYS A 684 5.93 3.53 21.60
N GLU A 685 6.65 4.64 21.44
CA GLU A 685 6.36 5.88 22.17
C GLU A 685 5.05 6.53 21.71
N LEU A 686 4.71 6.41 20.43
CA LEU A 686 3.51 7.00 19.84
C LEU A 686 2.26 6.10 19.98
N GLU A 687 2.44 4.86 20.44
CA GLU A 687 1.42 3.81 20.44
C GLU A 687 0.79 3.59 19.06
N VAL A 688 1.66 3.49 18.05
CA VAL A 688 1.30 3.17 16.66
C VAL A 688 1.78 1.76 16.34
N MET A 689 0.98 0.96 15.64
CA MET A 689 1.29 -0.41 15.23
C MET A 689 1.91 -0.41 13.83
N PRO A 690 3.25 -0.58 13.69
CA PRO A 690 3.88 -0.60 12.38
C PRO A 690 3.75 -1.99 11.75
N THR A 691 3.20 -2.06 10.54
CA THR A 691 3.30 -3.25 9.70
C THR A 691 4.37 -3.11 8.63
N THR A 692 4.77 -4.21 8.01
CA THR A 692 5.91 -4.21 7.08
C THR A 692 5.52 -4.66 5.69
N GLU A 693 6.24 -4.18 4.69
CA GLU A 693 6.35 -4.85 3.39
C GLU A 693 7.38 -5.99 3.48
N GLY A 694 6.99 -7.23 3.15
CA GLY A 694 7.92 -8.35 3.20
C GLY A 694 9.00 -8.31 2.12
N GLY A 695 8.71 -7.64 0.99
CA GLY A 695 9.74 -7.25 0.02
C GLY A 695 10.44 -8.44 -0.64
N ILE A 696 9.78 -9.60 -0.68
CA ILE A 696 10.28 -10.88 -1.21
C ILE A 696 11.69 -11.22 -0.69
N ASP A 697 11.95 -10.93 0.58
CA ASP A 697 13.25 -11.11 1.23
C ASP A 697 13.11 -11.73 2.62
N ALA A 698 13.33 -13.05 2.70
CA ALA A 698 13.19 -13.78 3.96
C ALA A 698 14.11 -13.26 5.08
N LYS A 699 15.30 -12.72 4.75
CA LYS A 699 16.19 -12.16 5.78
C LYS A 699 15.58 -10.89 6.38
N LEU A 700 14.99 -10.06 5.54
CA LEU A 700 14.29 -8.85 5.96
C LEU A 700 13.11 -9.24 6.86
N ASP A 701 12.27 -10.18 6.42
CA ASP A 701 11.10 -10.66 7.16
C ASP A 701 11.44 -11.18 8.55
N LEU A 702 12.44 -12.06 8.66
CA LEU A 702 12.86 -12.57 9.96
C LEU A 702 13.38 -11.45 10.88
N THR A 703 14.04 -10.42 10.33
CA THR A 703 14.43 -9.25 11.15
C THR A 703 13.23 -8.41 11.59
N HIS A 704 12.16 -8.31 10.81
CA HIS A 704 10.93 -7.64 11.23
C HIS A 704 10.31 -8.32 12.47
N VAL A 705 10.29 -9.66 12.45
CA VAL A 705 9.80 -10.48 13.57
C VAL A 705 10.68 -10.28 14.80
N ILE A 706 12.00 -10.36 14.64
CA ILE A 706 12.97 -10.21 15.75
C ILE A 706 12.93 -8.79 16.31
N ASP A 707 12.82 -7.76 15.48
CA ASP A 707 12.88 -6.36 15.92
C ASP A 707 11.57 -5.87 16.58
N GLY A 708 10.47 -6.64 16.50
CA GLY A 708 9.22 -6.35 17.23
C GLY A 708 8.18 -5.56 16.44
N PHE A 709 8.14 -5.68 15.12
CA PHE A 709 7.04 -5.11 14.32
C PHE A 709 5.70 -5.76 14.68
N SER A 710 4.61 -5.00 14.55
CA SER A 710 3.26 -5.46 14.91
C SER A 710 2.65 -6.44 13.91
N GLY A 711 3.06 -6.31 12.63
CA GLY A 711 2.64 -7.21 11.57
C GLY A 711 3.67 -7.32 10.45
N ASN A 712 3.73 -8.49 9.82
CA ASN A 712 4.52 -8.78 8.64
C ASN A 712 3.58 -9.23 7.51
N GLU A 713 3.64 -8.52 6.39
CA GLU A 713 2.75 -8.72 5.25
C GLU A 713 3.51 -9.32 4.07
N HIS A 714 2.80 -10.11 3.28
CA HIS A 714 3.28 -11.03 2.25
C HIS A 714 4.00 -12.26 2.79
N SER A 715 3.97 -13.32 2.00
CA SER A 715 4.50 -14.62 2.39
C SER A 715 6.02 -14.60 2.49
N ILE A 716 6.58 -15.14 3.57
CA ILE A 716 8.03 -15.38 3.65
C ILE A 716 8.40 -16.33 2.51
N PRO A 717 9.33 -15.97 1.60
CA PRO A 717 9.65 -16.76 0.40
C PRO A 717 10.53 -17.97 0.73
N LEU A 718 10.14 -18.77 1.71
CA LEU A 718 10.81 -19.99 2.17
C LEU A 718 9.76 -21.06 2.40
N VAL A 719 9.90 -22.20 1.74
CA VAL A 719 9.03 -23.36 2.00
C VAL A 719 9.84 -24.65 2.15
N PRO A 720 9.55 -25.46 3.17
CA PRO A 720 8.72 -25.15 4.35
C PRO A 720 9.51 -24.31 5.37
N LEU A 721 8.82 -23.55 6.22
CA LEU A 721 9.46 -23.03 7.44
C LEU A 721 9.57 -24.17 8.46
N TYR A 722 10.71 -24.30 9.15
CA TYR A 722 10.91 -25.35 10.17
C TYR A 722 10.54 -24.87 11.58
N LYS A 723 10.71 -25.77 12.56
CA LYS A 723 10.27 -25.57 13.95
C LYS A 723 10.79 -24.27 14.56
N ASP A 724 12.05 -23.94 14.31
CA ASP A 724 12.71 -22.73 14.80
C ASP A 724 12.01 -21.45 14.34
N VAL A 725 11.73 -21.32 13.04
CA VAL A 725 11.04 -20.15 12.49
C VAL A 725 9.56 -20.14 12.89
N VAL A 726 8.89 -21.30 12.86
CA VAL A 726 7.49 -21.42 13.30
C VAL A 726 7.32 -20.99 14.76
N GLU A 727 8.19 -21.46 15.66
CA GLU A 727 8.17 -21.05 17.06
C GLU A 727 8.58 -19.59 17.25
N LEU A 728 9.52 -19.06 16.45
CA LEU A 728 9.88 -17.65 16.47
C LEU A 728 8.67 -16.78 16.14
N MET A 729 7.96 -17.08 15.04
CA MET A 729 6.74 -16.36 14.63
C MET A 729 5.66 -16.42 15.71
N ALA A 730 5.39 -17.62 16.25
CA ALA A 730 4.36 -17.81 17.27
C ALA A 730 4.68 -17.08 18.58
N ARG A 731 5.92 -17.20 19.07
CA ARG A 731 6.35 -16.59 20.34
C ARG A 731 6.54 -15.08 20.25
N ALA A 732 6.89 -14.54 19.08
CA ALA A 732 6.99 -13.10 18.87
C ALA A 732 5.63 -12.40 18.94
N GLY A 733 4.53 -13.12 18.69
CA GLY A 733 3.19 -12.57 18.72
C GLY A 733 2.89 -11.57 17.59
N ILE A 734 3.74 -11.53 16.56
CA ILE A 734 3.52 -10.73 15.35
C ILE A 734 2.30 -11.25 14.58
N SER A 735 1.55 -10.35 13.94
CA SER A 735 0.50 -10.73 13.00
C SER A 735 1.12 -11.00 11.63
N TYR A 736 0.82 -12.14 11.01
CA TYR A 736 1.36 -12.53 9.72
C TYR A 736 0.24 -12.63 8.68
N THR A 737 0.37 -11.87 7.59
CA THR A 737 -0.62 -11.82 6.50
C THR A 737 0.05 -12.26 5.20
N PRO A 738 -0.07 -13.53 4.78
CA PRO A 738 0.73 -14.11 3.70
C PRO A 738 0.34 -13.61 2.30
N THR A 739 -0.87 -13.11 2.09
CA THR A 739 -1.39 -12.64 0.79
C THR A 739 -1.12 -13.67 -0.32
N LEU A 740 -1.60 -14.89 -0.15
CA LEU A 740 -1.37 -16.04 -1.03
C LEU A 740 -1.78 -15.78 -2.50
N LEU A 741 -2.73 -14.87 -2.73
CA LEU A 741 -3.06 -14.41 -4.08
C LEU A 741 -1.88 -13.80 -4.83
N VAL A 742 -0.96 -13.13 -4.12
CA VAL A 742 0.31 -12.59 -4.65
C VAL A 742 1.51 -13.23 -3.97
N ALA A 743 1.42 -14.54 -3.70
CA ALA A 743 2.47 -15.29 -3.04
C ALA A 743 3.87 -15.04 -3.64
N TYR A 744 4.87 -15.00 -2.77
CA TYR A 744 6.27 -14.93 -3.17
C TYR A 744 6.85 -16.33 -3.40
N GLY A 745 7.84 -16.45 -4.28
CA GLY A 745 8.55 -17.70 -4.54
C GLY A 745 7.85 -18.65 -5.52
N GLY A 746 6.93 -18.15 -6.35
CA GLY A 746 6.27 -18.92 -7.41
C GLY A 746 5.19 -18.11 -8.14
N PRO A 747 4.47 -18.72 -9.09
CA PRO A 747 3.30 -18.11 -9.72
C PRO A 747 2.24 -17.70 -8.70
N TRP A 748 1.74 -16.48 -8.86
CA TRP A 748 0.71 -15.90 -7.99
C TRP A 748 -0.54 -16.78 -7.93
N GLY A 749 -1.11 -16.92 -6.73
CA GLY A 749 -2.30 -17.74 -6.48
C GLY A 749 -3.54 -17.23 -7.22
N GLU A 750 -3.65 -15.93 -7.51
CA GLU A 750 -4.78 -15.40 -8.30
C GLU A 750 -4.90 -16.04 -9.69
N ASN A 751 -3.79 -16.44 -10.33
CA ASN A 751 -3.82 -17.05 -11.66
C ASN A 751 -4.57 -18.39 -11.63
N TYR A 752 -4.30 -19.22 -10.62
CA TYR A 752 -5.03 -20.47 -10.41
C TYR A 752 -6.53 -20.24 -10.33
N TRP A 753 -6.96 -19.21 -9.60
CA TRP A 753 -8.38 -18.94 -9.41
C TRP A 753 -9.07 -18.40 -10.67
N TYR A 754 -8.41 -17.55 -11.47
CA TYR A 754 -8.93 -17.16 -12.77
C TYR A 754 -9.03 -18.35 -13.75
N GLU A 755 -8.10 -19.29 -13.69
CA GLU A 755 -8.09 -20.46 -14.58
C GLU A 755 -9.09 -21.54 -14.16
N SER A 756 -9.34 -21.67 -12.87
CA SER A 756 -10.18 -22.75 -12.30
C SER A 756 -11.61 -22.33 -11.98
N THR A 757 -11.95 -21.04 -12.12
CA THR A 757 -13.29 -20.52 -11.85
C THR A 757 -13.77 -19.62 -12.98
N GLU A 758 -15.06 -19.73 -13.34
CA GLU A 758 -15.69 -18.78 -14.26
C GLU A 758 -16.18 -17.56 -13.46
N VAL A 759 -15.30 -16.56 -13.33
CA VAL A 759 -15.56 -15.33 -12.58
C VAL A 759 -16.04 -14.18 -13.47
N HIS A 760 -15.79 -14.26 -14.78
CA HIS A 760 -16.16 -13.18 -15.70
C HIS A 760 -17.68 -13.10 -15.87
N ASP A 761 -18.34 -14.25 -15.96
CA ASP A 761 -19.79 -14.33 -16.13
C ASP A 761 -20.59 -14.47 -14.83
N ASP A 762 -19.93 -14.42 -13.67
CA ASP A 762 -20.61 -14.45 -12.38
C ASP A 762 -21.52 -13.21 -12.22
N PRO A 763 -22.84 -13.39 -11.97
CA PRO A 763 -23.79 -12.28 -11.90
C PRO A 763 -23.49 -11.27 -10.78
N LYS A 764 -22.96 -11.74 -9.64
CA LYS A 764 -22.64 -10.90 -8.49
C LYS A 764 -21.37 -10.08 -8.77
N VAL A 765 -20.36 -10.71 -9.38
CA VAL A 765 -19.15 -10.01 -9.85
C VAL A 765 -19.51 -8.91 -10.85
N ARG A 766 -20.28 -9.24 -11.89
CA ARG A 766 -20.70 -8.27 -12.93
C ARG A 766 -21.57 -7.14 -12.39
N ARG A 767 -22.28 -7.36 -11.28
CA ARG A 767 -23.07 -6.31 -10.63
C ARG A 767 -22.17 -5.27 -9.95
N PHE A 768 -21.14 -5.70 -9.23
CA PHE A 768 -20.34 -4.82 -8.36
C PHE A 768 -19.01 -4.37 -8.98
N ILE A 769 -18.54 -4.99 -10.06
CA ILE A 769 -17.28 -4.62 -10.72
C ILE A 769 -17.57 -4.04 -12.11
N PRO A 770 -17.04 -2.85 -12.45
CA PRO A 770 -17.19 -2.27 -13.77
C PRO A 770 -16.67 -3.19 -14.88
N HIS A 771 -17.40 -3.26 -16.00
CA HIS A 771 -17.10 -4.17 -17.11
C HIS A 771 -15.66 -4.06 -17.64
N ASN A 772 -15.13 -2.85 -17.75
CA ASN A 772 -13.77 -2.65 -18.26
C ASN A 772 -12.68 -3.18 -17.31
N ILE A 773 -12.92 -3.11 -16.00
CA ILE A 773 -12.02 -3.66 -14.98
C ILE A 773 -12.05 -5.18 -15.06
N LEU A 774 -13.26 -5.76 -15.16
CA LEU A 774 -13.44 -7.19 -15.28
C LEU A 774 -12.77 -7.72 -16.55
N ASP A 775 -13.03 -7.10 -17.70
CA ASP A 775 -12.42 -7.44 -18.99
C ASP A 775 -10.88 -7.46 -18.92
N GLY A 776 -10.30 -6.40 -18.35
CA GLY A 776 -8.85 -6.25 -18.20
C GLY A 776 -8.24 -7.26 -17.24
N ARG A 777 -9.01 -7.79 -16.29
CA ARG A 777 -8.53 -8.75 -15.28
C ARG A 777 -8.72 -10.21 -15.70
N THR A 778 -9.79 -10.55 -16.43
CA THR A 778 -10.20 -11.95 -16.62
C THR A 778 -10.00 -12.48 -18.04
N ARG A 779 -10.05 -11.65 -19.10
CA ARG A 779 -10.14 -12.16 -20.48
C ARG A 779 -8.88 -12.84 -21.00
N ARG A 780 -7.71 -12.47 -20.47
CA ARG A 780 -6.41 -13.04 -20.87
C ARG A 780 -5.54 -13.22 -19.63
N ARG A 781 -5.23 -14.47 -19.30
CA ARG A 781 -4.35 -14.84 -18.19
C ARG A 781 -3.21 -15.73 -18.67
N PRO A 782 -2.02 -15.64 -18.05
CA PRO A 782 -1.03 -16.70 -18.16
C PRO A 782 -1.60 -18.02 -17.62
N TRP A 783 -1.10 -19.16 -18.09
CA TRP A 783 -1.45 -20.49 -17.57
C TRP A 783 -0.27 -21.09 -16.82
N PHE A 784 -0.53 -21.71 -15.68
CA PHE A 784 0.46 -22.47 -14.91
C PHE A 784 -0.08 -23.85 -14.54
N ARG A 785 0.80 -24.85 -14.42
CA ARG A 785 0.39 -26.15 -13.86
C ARG A 785 0.14 -26.01 -12.35
N TYR A 786 -0.82 -26.76 -11.82
CA TYR A 786 -1.19 -26.68 -10.40
C TYR A 786 -0.02 -26.93 -9.45
N ASP A 787 0.85 -27.89 -9.77
CA ASP A 787 2.02 -28.25 -8.98
C ASP A 787 3.11 -27.17 -8.93
N GLU A 788 3.11 -26.24 -9.88
CA GLU A 788 4.02 -25.08 -9.90
C GLU A 788 3.55 -23.95 -8.97
N HIS A 789 2.27 -23.91 -8.58
CA HIS A 789 1.80 -22.89 -7.65
C HIS A 789 2.37 -23.10 -6.24
N ILE A 790 2.94 -22.03 -5.68
CA ILE A 790 3.62 -22.05 -4.38
C ILE A 790 2.66 -21.95 -3.18
N PHE A 791 1.47 -21.35 -3.40
CA PHE A 791 0.55 -21.01 -2.31
C PHE A 791 0.11 -22.20 -1.44
N PRO A 792 -0.06 -23.45 -1.91
CA PRO A 792 -0.40 -24.57 -1.03
C PRO A 792 0.73 -24.92 -0.05
N LYS A 793 1.99 -24.81 -0.48
CA LYS A 793 3.17 -25.05 0.38
C LYS A 793 3.31 -23.94 1.44
N LEU A 794 3.00 -22.70 1.07
CA LEU A 794 2.93 -21.57 1.99
C LEU A 794 1.79 -21.73 2.99
N ALA A 795 0.59 -22.09 2.53
CA ALA A 795 -0.56 -22.34 3.40
C ALA A 795 -0.29 -23.45 4.43
N ALA A 796 0.45 -24.50 4.06
CA ALA A 796 0.86 -25.55 5.00
C ALA A 796 1.83 -25.03 6.08
N THR A 797 2.68 -24.07 5.72
CA THR A 797 3.51 -23.35 6.68
C THR A 797 2.68 -22.48 7.62
N ASP A 798 1.70 -21.77 7.08
CA ASP A 798 0.77 -20.94 7.84
C ASP A 798 0.00 -21.76 8.87
N ALA A 799 -0.42 -22.98 8.49
CA ALA A 799 -1.12 -23.91 9.38
C ALA A 799 -0.26 -24.28 10.58
N ARG A 800 1.03 -24.52 10.36
CA ARG A 800 1.98 -24.82 11.43
C ARG A 800 2.21 -23.62 12.36
N ILE A 801 2.24 -22.40 11.83
CA ILE A 801 2.32 -21.17 12.66
C ILE A 801 1.10 -21.08 13.56
N ILE A 802 -0.10 -21.28 13.00
CA ILE A 802 -1.36 -21.29 13.76
C ILE A 802 -1.34 -22.34 14.87
N GLN A 803 -0.97 -23.58 14.55
CA GLN A 803 -0.95 -24.70 15.49
C GLN A 803 0.10 -24.51 16.60
N ALA A 804 1.15 -23.73 16.34
CA ALA A 804 2.13 -23.33 17.34
C ALA A 804 1.68 -22.14 18.21
N GLY A 805 0.47 -21.60 18.00
CA GLY A 805 -0.08 -20.46 18.74
C GLY A 805 0.17 -19.09 18.10
N GLY A 806 0.65 -19.05 16.85
CA GLY A 806 0.86 -17.81 16.09
C GLY A 806 -0.41 -17.22 15.49
N ARG A 807 -0.27 -16.00 14.95
CA ARG A 807 -1.37 -15.21 14.38
C ARG A 807 -1.22 -15.08 12.87
N VAL A 808 -1.94 -15.91 12.12
CA VAL A 808 -2.08 -15.76 10.67
C VAL A 808 -3.42 -15.09 10.36
N CYS A 809 -3.41 -14.08 9.49
CA CYS A 809 -4.58 -13.30 9.09
C CYS A 809 -4.88 -13.46 7.60
N ILE A 810 -6.11 -13.14 7.20
CA ILE A 810 -6.47 -13.04 5.77
C ILE A 810 -6.16 -11.64 5.25
N GLY A 811 -5.51 -11.58 4.08
CA GLY A 811 -5.20 -10.35 3.35
C GLY A 811 -5.38 -10.56 1.86
N SER A 812 -6.39 -9.96 1.24
CA SER A 812 -6.71 -10.24 -0.18
C SER A 812 -5.82 -9.50 -1.18
N HIS A 813 -5.07 -8.49 -0.71
CA HIS A 813 -4.24 -7.57 -1.50
C HIS A 813 -4.99 -6.70 -2.52
N GLY A 814 -6.20 -7.06 -2.96
CA GLY A 814 -7.03 -6.23 -3.84
C GLY A 814 -6.84 -6.49 -5.34
N GLN A 815 -6.30 -7.63 -5.74
CA GLN A 815 -6.21 -8.02 -7.17
C GLN A 815 -7.58 -8.07 -7.83
N LEU A 816 -8.58 -8.59 -7.11
CA LEU A 816 -9.98 -8.57 -7.47
C LEU A 816 -10.82 -8.38 -6.20
N GLN A 817 -11.41 -7.19 -6.05
CA GLN A 817 -12.21 -6.81 -4.89
C GLN A 817 -13.43 -7.74 -4.72
N GLY A 818 -13.86 -7.98 -3.49
CA GLY A 818 -14.92 -8.93 -3.15
C GLY A 818 -14.43 -10.37 -3.20
N ILE A 819 -14.63 -11.06 -4.33
CA ILE A 819 -14.36 -12.50 -4.47
C ILE A 819 -12.90 -12.90 -4.17
N GLY A 820 -11.92 -12.02 -4.43
CA GLY A 820 -10.51 -12.27 -4.11
C GLY A 820 -10.28 -12.52 -2.62
N TYR A 821 -11.08 -11.92 -1.72
CA TYR A 821 -11.01 -12.22 -0.29
C TYR A 821 -11.35 -13.70 0.01
N HIS A 822 -12.32 -14.27 -0.70
CA HIS A 822 -12.66 -15.68 -0.57
C HIS A 822 -11.59 -16.58 -1.17
N TRP A 823 -11.01 -16.19 -2.31
CA TRP A 823 -9.88 -16.91 -2.90
C TRP A 823 -8.71 -17.01 -1.92
N GLU A 824 -8.41 -15.95 -1.16
CA GLU A 824 -7.39 -16.00 -0.12
C GLU A 824 -7.74 -17.02 0.99
N MET A 825 -8.99 -17.02 1.48
CA MET A 825 -9.45 -18.02 2.45
C MET A 825 -9.34 -19.46 1.91
N TRP A 826 -9.71 -19.66 0.65
CA TRP A 826 -9.67 -20.99 0.02
C TRP A 826 -8.23 -21.45 -0.22
N SER A 827 -7.34 -20.54 -0.63
CA SER A 827 -5.90 -20.78 -0.73
C SER A 827 -5.33 -21.20 0.63
N LEU A 828 -5.71 -20.51 1.71
CA LEU A 828 -5.24 -20.83 3.05
C LEU A 828 -5.69 -22.23 3.51
N ALA A 829 -6.92 -22.65 3.16
CA ALA A 829 -7.43 -23.98 3.48
C ALA A 829 -6.64 -25.12 2.82
N THR A 830 -5.98 -24.87 1.67
CA THR A 830 -5.16 -25.90 0.98
C THR A 830 -3.97 -26.38 1.81
N GLY A 831 -3.57 -25.62 2.82
CA GLY A 831 -2.51 -25.96 3.77
C GLY A 831 -2.88 -27.02 4.81
N GLY A 832 -4.11 -27.56 4.79
CA GLY A 832 -4.59 -28.54 5.75
C GLY A 832 -5.15 -27.95 7.05
N MET A 833 -5.49 -26.65 7.05
CA MET A 833 -6.24 -26.03 8.14
C MET A 833 -7.67 -26.56 8.17
N SER A 834 -8.25 -26.67 9.36
CA SER A 834 -9.69 -26.81 9.51
C SER A 834 -10.41 -25.54 9.02
N ASN A 835 -11.65 -25.70 8.56
CA ASN A 835 -12.47 -24.55 8.13
C ASN A 835 -12.64 -23.52 9.27
N LEU A 836 -12.71 -23.96 10.52
CA LEU A 836 -12.77 -23.07 11.68
C LEU A 836 -11.47 -22.26 11.85
N GLU A 837 -10.30 -22.85 11.67
CA GLU A 837 -9.02 -22.11 11.73
C GLU A 837 -8.95 -21.02 10.66
N VAL A 838 -9.40 -21.32 9.43
CA VAL A 838 -9.48 -20.31 8.35
C VAL A 838 -10.46 -19.20 8.72
N LEU A 839 -11.65 -19.53 9.23
CA LEU A 839 -12.65 -18.53 9.64
C LEU A 839 -12.13 -17.65 10.79
N ARG A 840 -11.35 -18.21 11.73
CA ARG A 840 -10.69 -17.43 12.79
C ARG A 840 -9.64 -16.46 12.22
N SER A 841 -8.89 -16.89 11.20
CA SER A 841 -7.96 -16.01 10.45
C SER A 841 -8.69 -14.89 9.69
N ALA A 842 -9.90 -15.16 9.20
CA ALA A 842 -10.76 -14.20 8.49
C ALA A 842 -11.52 -13.22 9.41
N THR A 843 -11.50 -13.44 10.73
CA THR A 843 -12.32 -12.67 11.69
C THR A 843 -11.48 -12.24 12.90
N ILE A 844 -11.51 -12.99 14.01
CA ILE A 844 -10.93 -12.57 15.29
C ILE A 844 -9.44 -12.26 15.21
N ARG A 845 -8.65 -13.01 14.43
CA ARG A 845 -7.21 -12.73 14.27
C ARG A 845 -6.97 -11.43 13.51
N GLY A 846 -7.79 -11.14 12.50
CA GLY A 846 -7.78 -9.85 11.82
C GLY A 846 -8.11 -8.70 12.78
N ALA A 847 -9.11 -8.87 13.64
CA ALA A 847 -9.45 -7.87 14.65
C ALA A 847 -8.33 -7.65 15.67
N GLU A 848 -7.63 -8.71 16.08
CA GLU A 848 -6.44 -8.64 16.95
C GLU A 848 -5.29 -7.88 16.26
N ALA A 849 -5.00 -8.20 14.99
CA ALA A 849 -3.96 -7.56 14.21
C ALA A 849 -4.20 -6.06 14.01
N LEU A 850 -5.47 -5.66 13.88
CA LEU A 850 -5.89 -4.27 13.77
C LEU A 850 -5.99 -3.55 15.12
N GLY A 851 -5.92 -4.28 16.25
CA GLY A 851 -6.09 -3.75 17.60
C GLY A 851 -7.53 -3.40 17.98
N TYR A 852 -8.54 -4.03 17.34
CA TYR A 852 -9.97 -3.76 17.56
C TYR A 852 -10.79 -4.99 17.98
N ALA A 853 -10.14 -6.04 18.48
CA ALA A 853 -10.81 -7.26 18.97
C ALA A 853 -11.83 -7.00 20.10
N GLN A 854 -11.80 -5.84 20.75
CA GLN A 854 -12.77 -5.42 21.76
C GLN A 854 -14.18 -5.19 21.19
N ASP A 855 -14.27 -4.86 19.90
CA ASP A 855 -15.53 -4.52 19.23
C ASP A 855 -15.80 -5.37 17.98
N LEU A 856 -14.78 -6.00 17.39
CA LEU A 856 -14.86 -6.71 16.12
C LEU A 856 -14.37 -8.17 16.23
N GLY A 857 -14.71 -8.98 15.21
CA GLY A 857 -14.09 -10.28 14.96
C GLY A 857 -14.68 -11.47 15.73
N SER A 858 -15.64 -11.26 16.63
CA SER A 858 -16.42 -12.32 17.29
C SER A 858 -17.85 -11.87 17.57
N ILE A 859 -18.75 -12.82 17.77
CA ILE A 859 -20.17 -12.57 18.06
C ILE A 859 -20.38 -12.67 19.57
N GLU A 860 -20.31 -11.53 20.24
CA GLU A 860 -20.42 -11.43 21.70
C GLU A 860 -21.26 -10.22 22.09
N ALA A 861 -22.00 -10.32 23.20
CA ALA A 861 -22.76 -9.20 23.71
C ALA A 861 -21.85 -7.99 24.00
N GLY A 862 -22.31 -6.80 23.62
CA GLY A 862 -21.59 -5.55 23.72
C GLY A 862 -20.68 -5.22 22.53
N LYS A 863 -20.33 -6.17 21.66
CA LYS A 863 -19.57 -5.89 20.43
C LYS A 863 -20.43 -5.26 19.33
N LEU A 864 -19.78 -4.68 18.33
CA LEU A 864 -20.47 -4.12 17.17
C LEU A 864 -21.16 -5.23 16.38
N ALA A 865 -22.33 -4.91 15.83
CA ALA A 865 -23.11 -5.83 15.04
C ALA A 865 -22.61 -5.85 13.59
N ASP A 866 -21.42 -6.43 13.42
CA ASP A 866 -20.80 -6.74 12.14
C ASP A 866 -20.89 -8.26 11.92
N LEU A 867 -21.79 -8.72 11.05
CA LEU A 867 -22.18 -10.14 10.89
C LEU A 867 -22.30 -10.52 9.41
N VAL A 868 -22.03 -11.78 9.08
CA VAL A 868 -22.33 -12.35 7.75
C VAL A 868 -23.27 -13.53 7.92
N VAL A 869 -24.42 -13.47 7.25
CA VAL A 869 -25.38 -14.59 7.18
C VAL A 869 -25.13 -15.34 5.89
N LEU A 870 -24.66 -16.58 6.01
CA LEU A 870 -24.32 -17.47 4.90
C LEU A 870 -25.45 -18.47 4.69
N ALA A 871 -25.89 -18.64 3.45
CA ALA A 871 -26.92 -19.60 3.09
C ALA A 871 -26.46 -21.07 3.23
N ARG A 872 -25.15 -21.31 3.31
CA ARG A 872 -24.53 -22.64 3.44
C ARG A 872 -23.47 -22.64 4.54
N ASP A 873 -23.28 -23.80 5.16
CA ASP A 873 -22.38 -23.99 6.30
C ASP A 873 -20.89 -23.98 5.86
N PRO A 874 -20.10 -22.96 6.24
CA PRO A 874 -18.66 -22.88 5.93
C PRO A 874 -17.82 -23.89 6.72
N LEU A 875 -18.33 -24.49 7.80
CA LEU A 875 -17.61 -25.53 8.54
C LEU A 875 -17.57 -26.85 7.77
N LYS A 876 -18.51 -27.08 6.84
CA LYS A 876 -18.51 -28.27 5.96
C LYS A 876 -17.64 -28.10 4.73
N ASP A 877 -17.64 -26.91 4.14
CA ASP A 877 -16.80 -26.55 2.99
C ASP A 877 -16.51 -25.05 3.08
N ILE A 878 -15.22 -24.68 3.16
CA ILE A 878 -14.79 -23.29 3.23
C ILE A 878 -15.27 -22.45 2.04
N ARG A 879 -15.57 -23.07 0.89
CA ARG A 879 -16.15 -22.39 -0.28
C ARG A 879 -17.54 -21.83 -0.03
N ASN A 880 -18.26 -22.34 0.98
CA ASN A 880 -19.54 -21.80 1.39
C ASN A 880 -19.43 -20.40 2.03
N THR A 881 -18.23 -19.90 2.33
CA THR A 881 -18.02 -18.49 2.72
C THR A 881 -18.55 -17.50 1.69
N ASN A 882 -18.60 -17.87 0.41
CA ASN A 882 -19.17 -17.03 -0.66
C ASN A 882 -20.70 -17.16 -0.82
N SER A 883 -21.40 -17.80 0.12
CA SER A 883 -22.87 -17.93 0.09
C SER A 883 -23.60 -16.82 0.84
N VAL A 884 -23.06 -15.59 0.79
CA VAL A 884 -23.55 -14.43 1.56
C VAL A 884 -24.99 -14.09 1.17
N ARG A 885 -25.92 -14.37 2.08
CA ARG A 885 -27.33 -14.00 1.99
C ARG A 885 -27.56 -12.59 2.53
N TYR A 886 -27.01 -12.30 3.70
CA TYR A 886 -27.03 -10.97 4.30
C TYR A 886 -25.66 -10.58 4.83
N VAL A 887 -25.36 -9.29 4.77
CA VAL A 887 -24.25 -8.67 5.49
C VAL A 887 -24.81 -7.62 6.43
N MET A 888 -24.44 -7.69 7.70
CA MET A 888 -24.72 -6.66 8.70
C MET A 888 -23.44 -5.87 8.94
N LYS A 889 -23.49 -4.55 8.79
CA LYS A 889 -22.39 -3.62 9.12
C LYS A 889 -22.94 -2.54 10.04
N ASP A 890 -22.37 -2.43 11.23
CA ASP A 890 -22.72 -1.44 12.24
C ASP A 890 -24.23 -1.46 12.60
N GLY A 891 -24.83 -2.66 12.60
CA GLY A 891 -26.26 -2.88 12.86
C GLY A 891 -27.20 -2.62 11.67
N GLU A 892 -26.70 -2.14 10.53
CA GLU A 892 -27.47 -2.04 9.28
C GLU A 892 -27.37 -3.36 8.51
N LEU A 893 -28.51 -3.88 8.03
CA LEU A 893 -28.57 -5.17 7.32
C LEU A 893 -28.82 -4.96 5.83
N PHE A 894 -27.99 -5.59 5.00
CA PHE A 894 -28.04 -5.51 3.54
C PHE A 894 -28.17 -6.92 2.93
N GLU A 895 -28.91 -7.03 1.83
CA GLU A 895 -28.94 -8.25 1.01
C GLU A 895 -27.56 -8.46 0.33
N GLY A 896 -27.04 -9.68 0.35
CA GLY A 896 -25.68 -9.98 -0.13
C GLY A 896 -25.49 -9.81 -1.64
N ASP A 897 -26.54 -10.08 -2.43
CA ASP A 897 -26.45 -10.03 -3.90
C ASP A 897 -26.83 -8.66 -4.47
N SER A 898 -27.58 -7.85 -3.74
CA SER A 898 -28.03 -6.54 -4.22
C SER A 898 -27.44 -5.34 -3.50
N LEU A 899 -26.99 -5.51 -2.24
CA LEU A 899 -26.74 -4.45 -1.26
C LEU A 899 -27.94 -3.52 -1.02
N ASP A 900 -29.15 -4.00 -1.27
CA ASP A 900 -30.34 -3.31 -0.81
C ASP A 900 -30.37 -3.36 0.73
N GLN A 901 -30.55 -2.20 1.36
CA GLN A 901 -30.76 -2.13 2.80
C GLN A 901 -32.14 -2.70 3.12
N VAL A 902 -32.19 -3.65 4.06
CA VAL A 902 -33.42 -4.27 4.57
C VAL A 902 -33.71 -3.91 6.03
N TRP A 903 -32.72 -3.37 6.74
CA TRP A 903 -32.85 -2.82 8.09
C TRP A 903 -31.79 -1.72 8.32
N PRO A 904 -32.10 -0.61 9.02
CA PRO A 904 -33.37 -0.25 9.65
C PRO A 904 -34.45 0.27 8.69
N ALA A 905 -34.05 0.66 7.48
CA ALA A 905 -34.97 1.05 6.43
C ALA A 905 -34.87 0.08 5.24
N ARG A 906 -35.94 0.02 4.44
CA ARG A 906 -35.92 -0.71 3.17
C ARG A 906 -35.57 0.26 2.05
N LYS A 907 -34.32 0.21 1.57
CA LYS A 907 -33.81 1.13 0.53
C LYS A 907 -33.02 0.33 -0.53
N PRO A 908 -33.34 0.46 -1.82
CA PRO A 908 -32.53 -0.16 -2.86
C PRO A 908 -31.15 0.50 -2.95
N LEU A 909 -30.15 -0.25 -3.41
CA LEU A 909 -28.87 0.32 -3.81
C LEU A 909 -29.09 1.31 -4.96
N LEU A 910 -28.46 2.48 -4.88
CA LEU A 910 -28.49 3.46 -5.96
C LEU A 910 -27.88 2.87 -7.25
N PRO A 911 -28.48 3.11 -8.43
CA PRO A 911 -27.97 2.57 -9.69
C PRO A 911 -26.51 2.93 -9.94
N LEU A 912 -25.70 1.95 -10.32
CA LEU A 912 -24.29 2.15 -10.63
C LEU A 912 -24.13 2.49 -12.12
N TRP A 913 -23.21 3.40 -12.45
CA TRP A 913 -23.10 3.98 -13.78
C TRP A 913 -22.84 2.95 -14.90
N TRP A 914 -22.28 1.78 -14.59
CA TRP A 914 -21.98 0.72 -15.56
C TRP A 914 -23.09 -0.33 -15.74
N TRP A 915 -24.20 -0.26 -14.98
CA TRP A 915 -25.29 -1.23 -15.13
C TRP A 915 -26.00 -1.10 -16.48
N ASP A 916 -26.19 0.14 -16.95
CA ASP A 916 -26.88 0.45 -18.20
C ASP A 916 -25.94 0.93 -19.32
N GLU A 917 -24.76 1.47 -18.97
CA GLU A 917 -23.77 1.91 -19.96
C GLU A 917 -22.91 0.72 -20.45
N LYS A 918 -23.08 0.34 -21.72
CA LYS A 918 -22.17 -0.59 -22.41
C LYS A 918 -20.85 0.13 -22.74
N VAL A 919 -20.00 0.32 -21.75
CA VAL A 919 -18.68 0.92 -21.95
C VAL A 919 -17.66 -0.17 -22.25
N THR A 920 -17.23 -0.24 -23.51
CA THR A 920 -16.03 -0.98 -23.92
C THR A 920 -14.91 0.03 -24.14
N TRP A 921 -13.75 -0.19 -23.52
CA TRP A 921 -12.52 0.53 -23.87
C TRP A 921 -11.98 0.09 -25.22
#